data_AF-A0A0W0EXS3-F1
#
_entry.id   AF-A0A0W0EXS3-F1
#
_cell.length_a   1.000
_cell.length_b   1.000
_cell.length_c   1.000
_cell.angle_alpha   90.00
_cell.angle_beta   90.00
_cell.angle_gamma   90.00
#
_symmetry.space_group_name_H-M   'P 1'
#
loop_
_entity.id
_entity.type
_entity.pdbx_description
1 polymer ?
#
loop_
_entity_poly.entity_id
_entity_poly.type
_entity_poly.pdbx_seq_one_letter_code
_entity_poly.pdbx_strand_id
1 'polypeptide(L)'
;MAEPQAVYATDEYGRPFIIVREQAKKTRSHGVEAIKKSHILAARTVANIIRTSLGPRGLDKILISPDGEITVTNDGATILGQMEVEHQIAKLLVQLSKSQDDEIGDGTTGVVVLAGALLEQSEALLDRGIHPIRIADGFDRACAVAVEELDRIADRIEFSKTETGNLLKTAMTSLGSKIVSKEHQQFAQIAVDAVLQVADLERRDVPFDLIKVDGKVGGSLADTTLIKGVLIDKDMSHPQMPHTVKDARLAILTCPFEPPRPKTKHHLDITSVEEYKKLRDYEKEKFTDMIKRVKDTGANLVICQWGFDDEANHLLMQNELPAVRWVGGPEIELIAIATQGRIVPRFEDLTPAKLGKAGIVREISFGTTRDKMLVIEECANTRAVTIFVRGSNKMIVDEAKRALHDAICVVRNLVVDNRVVYGGGAADISCSIAVSKAADEIPTIEQYAMRAFASALDAVPLALAENSGLSPIETLAEVKSRQINEGSSRLGIDCNGRGENDMKKQFVYDPLISKRQQYLLATQLVRAVLKIDDVIIAGEAEELEQRIKIRSSHDAKAPSDYHDVNPFSCACAVSFAFNDHTTSMSTANFQPRWTCKYRKPRNPIEAQDLYNHNGLRTVRTVAYLLDSSSEWLIPAFPVLASLPPELHFGLESVIGAAVPILGDIFGVILGLYQVFLSMFFGLSRNIIGWMLFYLVLDAFIGVIPVIGEFLDVAFKANLYNLRLLEKELKRSPRWAQAVIIPQYTDWIPRRKKGPLGIRKSWKDYLRS
;
A
#
# COMPACT_ATOMS: atom_id res chain seq x y z
N MET A 1 11.47 -32.72 9.76
CA MET A 1 10.15 -32.73 9.10
C MET A 1 9.69 -34.17 9.06
N ALA A 2 8.48 -34.47 9.52
CA ALA A 2 7.89 -35.80 9.36
C ALA A 2 7.21 -35.87 8.00
N GLU A 3 7.42 -36.97 7.26
CA GLU A 3 6.68 -37.24 6.03
C GLU A 3 5.21 -37.51 6.36
N PRO A 4 4.25 -37.14 5.48
CA PRO A 4 2.84 -37.45 5.68
C PRO A 4 2.63 -38.96 5.58
N GLN A 5 2.51 -39.63 6.73
CA GLN A 5 2.15 -41.04 6.81
C GLN A 5 0.71 -41.23 6.33
N ALA A 6 0.55 -41.65 5.07
CA ALA A 6 -0.69 -42.19 4.56
C ALA A 6 -0.95 -43.54 5.22
N VAL A 7 -2.08 -43.67 5.93
CA VAL A 7 -2.48 -44.94 6.55
C VAL A 7 -3.45 -45.64 5.60
N TYR A 8 -3.08 -46.83 5.14
CA TYR A 8 -3.95 -47.69 4.36
C TYR A 8 -4.92 -48.40 5.31
N ALA A 9 -6.22 -48.29 5.05
CA ALA A 9 -7.28 -48.98 5.76
C ALA A 9 -8.18 -49.72 4.75
N THR A 10 -8.92 -50.71 5.21
CA THR A 10 -9.88 -51.48 4.40
C THR A 10 -11.28 -51.35 4.98
N ASP A 11 -12.29 -51.23 4.13
CA ASP A 11 -13.69 -51.29 4.56
C ASP A 11 -14.13 -52.73 4.91
N GLU A 12 -15.35 -52.89 5.41
CA GLU A 12 -15.95 -54.20 5.75
C GLU A 12 -16.09 -55.14 4.55
N TYR A 13 -15.93 -54.62 3.31
CA TYR A 13 -15.97 -55.35 2.05
C TYR A 13 -14.56 -55.58 1.47
N GLY A 14 -13.50 -55.29 2.22
CA GLY A 14 -12.11 -55.52 1.85
C GLY A 14 -11.54 -54.53 0.82
N ARG A 15 -12.22 -53.42 0.54
CA ARG A 15 -11.74 -52.41 -0.41
C ARG A 15 -10.73 -51.49 0.28
N PRO A 16 -9.50 -51.34 -0.25
CA PRO A 16 -8.52 -50.44 0.34
C PRO A 16 -8.88 -48.98 0.06
N PHE A 17 -8.85 -48.15 1.11
CA PHE A 17 -8.92 -46.69 1.00
C PHE A 17 -7.77 -46.05 1.78
N ILE A 18 -7.34 -44.87 1.30
CA ILE A 18 -6.16 -44.18 1.83
C ILE A 18 -6.62 -43.07 2.76
N ILE A 19 -6.26 -43.16 4.04
CA ILE A 19 -6.45 -42.08 5.01
C ILE A 19 -5.22 -41.17 4.94
N VAL A 20 -5.33 -40.09 4.16
CA VAL A 20 -4.33 -39.02 4.15
C VAL A 20 -4.55 -38.12 5.37
N ARG A 21 -3.55 -38.01 6.25
CA ARG A 21 -3.59 -37.09 7.41
C ARG A 21 -3.33 -35.63 6.99
N GLU A 22 -4.24 -35.04 6.22
CA GLU A 22 -4.22 -33.60 5.89
C GLU A 22 -4.36 -32.71 7.15
N GLN A 23 -4.98 -33.24 8.21
CA GLN A 23 -5.14 -32.58 9.50
C GLN A 23 -3.82 -32.08 10.12
N ALA A 24 -2.67 -32.67 9.78
CA ALA A 24 -1.37 -32.29 10.34
C ALA A 24 -0.89 -30.87 9.95
N LYS A 25 -1.52 -30.23 8.94
CA LYS A 25 -1.26 -28.82 8.57
C LYS A 25 -2.24 -27.82 9.19
N LYS A 26 -3.30 -28.27 9.87
CA LYS A 26 -4.34 -27.40 10.43
C LYS A 26 -4.05 -27.13 11.90
N THR A 27 -3.57 -25.94 12.22
CA THR A 27 -3.48 -25.50 13.62
C THR A 27 -4.87 -25.04 14.07
N ARG A 28 -5.33 -25.59 15.20
CA ARG A 28 -6.65 -25.33 15.77
C ARG A 28 -6.50 -24.93 17.23
N SER A 29 -7.04 -23.79 17.64
CA SER A 29 -6.89 -23.28 19.02
C SER A 29 -8.18 -23.38 19.84
N HIS A 30 -8.03 -23.96 21.04
CA HIS A 30 -8.97 -24.22 22.14
C HIS A 30 -9.65 -23.06 22.89
N GLY A 31 -10.90 -22.68 22.57
CA GLY A 31 -11.83 -22.04 23.51
C GLY A 31 -11.27 -20.86 24.32
N VAL A 32 -11.34 -20.94 25.65
CA VAL A 32 -10.83 -19.86 26.54
C VAL A 32 -9.33 -19.60 26.37
N GLU A 33 -8.54 -20.61 26.00
CA GLU A 33 -7.11 -20.43 25.73
C GLU A 33 -6.85 -19.69 24.40
N ALA A 34 -7.67 -19.95 23.37
CA ALA A 34 -7.63 -19.19 22.12
C ALA A 34 -7.96 -17.71 22.34
N ILE A 35 -9.05 -17.44 23.06
CA ILE A 35 -9.49 -16.09 23.41
C ILE A 35 -8.40 -15.35 24.20
N LYS A 36 -7.89 -15.92 25.29
CA LYS A 36 -6.87 -15.27 26.15
C LYS A 36 -5.52 -15.12 25.44
N LYS A 37 -4.88 -16.25 25.09
CA LYS A 37 -3.47 -16.24 24.66
C LYS A 37 -3.27 -15.74 23.24
N SER A 38 -4.30 -15.80 22.38
CA SER A 38 -4.20 -15.36 20.99
C SER A 38 -4.94 -14.06 20.74
N HIS A 39 -6.24 -13.97 21.06
CA HIS A 39 -7.08 -12.85 20.62
C HIS A 39 -6.83 -11.58 21.44
N ILE A 40 -6.91 -11.68 22.77
CA ILE A 40 -6.68 -10.54 23.67
C ILE A 40 -5.23 -10.06 23.56
N LEU A 41 -4.25 -10.97 23.51
CA LEU A 41 -2.83 -10.60 23.35
C LEU A 41 -2.55 -9.84 22.05
N ALA A 42 -3.08 -10.31 20.91
CA ALA A 42 -2.91 -9.64 19.63
C ALA A 42 -3.57 -8.24 19.64
N ALA A 43 -4.80 -8.15 20.17
CA ALA A 43 -5.53 -6.89 20.27
C ALA A 43 -4.81 -5.87 21.18
N ARG A 44 -4.37 -6.30 22.37
CA ARG A 44 -3.60 -5.45 23.31
C ARG A 44 -2.28 -4.98 22.69
N THR A 45 -1.59 -5.83 21.94
CA THR A 45 -0.34 -5.45 21.27
C THR A 45 -0.57 -4.30 20.27
N VAL A 46 -1.62 -4.41 19.45
CA VAL A 46 -2.00 -3.37 18.49
C VAL A 46 -2.45 -2.07 19.18
N ALA A 47 -3.31 -2.18 20.20
CA ALA A 47 -3.76 -1.03 20.97
C ALA A 47 -2.58 -0.30 21.63
N ASN A 48 -1.62 -1.03 22.22
CA ASN A 48 -0.43 -0.44 22.86
C ASN A 48 0.50 0.28 21.89
N ILE A 49 0.63 -0.20 20.64
CA ILE A 49 1.39 0.51 19.59
C ILE A 49 0.75 1.87 19.32
N ILE A 50 -0.57 1.93 19.21
CA ILE A 50 -1.34 3.12 18.79
C ILE A 50 -1.59 4.10 19.95
N ARG A 51 -1.67 3.61 21.19
CA ARG A 51 -1.89 4.39 22.42
C ARG A 51 -0.97 5.61 22.55
N THR A 52 0.29 5.52 22.09
CA THR A 52 1.27 6.62 22.12
C THR A 52 1.03 7.75 21.11
N SER A 53 0.05 7.59 20.21
CA SER A 53 -0.40 8.64 19.27
C SER A 53 -1.71 9.32 19.74
N LEU A 54 -2.23 9.00 20.93
CA LEU A 54 -3.48 9.58 21.42
C LEU A 54 -3.27 10.98 22.04
N GLY A 55 -4.07 11.95 21.61
CA GLY A 55 -4.15 13.30 22.20
C GLY A 55 -3.17 14.33 21.62
N PRO A 56 -3.20 15.59 22.10
CA PRO A 56 -2.40 16.69 21.54
C PRO A 56 -0.87 16.54 21.78
N ARG A 57 -0.47 15.60 22.63
CA ARG A 57 0.93 15.21 22.88
C ARG A 57 1.27 13.83 22.31
N GLY A 58 0.34 13.21 21.56
CA GLY A 58 0.56 11.96 20.85
C GLY A 58 1.66 12.12 19.78
N LEU A 59 2.47 11.08 19.62
CA LEU A 59 3.61 11.08 18.69
C LEU A 59 3.27 10.37 17.38
N ASP A 60 3.73 10.94 16.27
CA ASP A 60 3.60 10.37 14.94
C ASP A 60 4.42 9.07 14.81
N LYS A 61 3.98 8.18 13.91
CA LYS A 61 4.68 6.93 13.60
C LYS A 61 5.28 6.98 12.20
N ILE A 62 6.50 6.46 12.08
CA ILE A 62 7.17 6.25 10.79
C ILE A 62 6.78 4.87 10.28
N LEU A 63 6.22 4.82 9.08
CA LEU A 63 5.78 3.62 8.39
C LEU A 63 6.54 3.53 7.07
N ILE A 64 7.01 2.34 6.73
CA ILE A 64 7.77 2.08 5.50
C ILE A 64 7.01 1.00 4.74
N SER A 65 6.49 1.33 3.56
CA SER A 65 5.79 0.36 2.72
C SER A 65 6.75 -0.70 2.16
N PRO A 66 6.24 -1.86 1.69
CA PRO A 66 7.06 -2.86 0.99
C PRO A 66 7.80 -2.29 -0.23
N ASP A 67 7.26 -1.24 -0.86
CA ASP A 67 7.88 -0.53 -1.99
C ASP A 67 8.96 0.49 -1.56
N GLY A 68 9.12 0.71 -0.24
CA GLY A 68 10.07 1.66 0.34
C GLY A 68 9.57 3.11 0.42
N GLU A 69 8.27 3.35 0.25
CA GLU A 69 7.68 4.67 0.51
C GLU A 69 7.57 4.91 2.01
N ILE A 70 8.02 6.08 2.46
CA ILE A 70 8.00 6.47 3.87
C ILE A 70 6.79 7.37 4.11
N THR A 71 5.90 6.94 5.00
CA THR A 71 4.82 7.76 5.55
C THR A 71 5.14 8.11 7.00
N VAL A 72 4.88 9.35 7.40
CA VAL A 72 4.90 9.77 8.80
C VAL A 72 3.53 10.35 9.11
N THR A 73 2.83 9.80 10.11
CA THR A 73 1.43 10.17 10.40
C THR A 73 1.06 9.92 11.86
N ASN A 74 0.08 10.69 12.35
CA ASN A 74 -0.53 10.51 13.67
C ASN A 74 -1.80 9.64 13.62
N ASP A 75 -2.47 9.56 12.46
CA ASP A 75 -3.80 8.97 12.33
C ASP A 75 -3.80 7.44 12.53
N GLY A 76 -4.60 6.98 13.49
CA GLY A 76 -4.75 5.56 13.82
C GLY A 76 -5.30 4.69 12.68
N ALA A 77 -6.11 5.23 11.77
CA ALA A 77 -6.63 4.45 10.63
C ALA A 77 -5.54 4.21 9.57
N THR A 78 -4.79 5.25 9.21
CA THR A 78 -3.65 5.19 8.30
C THR A 78 -2.54 4.31 8.87
N ILE A 79 -2.20 4.46 10.16
CA ILE A 79 -1.21 3.62 10.85
C ILE A 79 -1.58 2.14 10.74
N LEU A 80 -2.84 1.80 11.01
CA LEU A 80 -3.34 0.43 10.94
C LEU A 80 -3.43 -0.11 9.51
N GLY A 81 -3.85 0.72 8.55
CA GLY A 81 -3.98 0.32 7.15
C GLY A 81 -2.65 0.06 6.45
N GLN A 82 -1.56 0.70 6.90
CA GLN A 82 -0.21 0.45 6.38
C GLN A 82 0.58 -0.61 7.17
N MET A 83 0.16 -0.94 8.39
CA MET A 83 0.79 -2.00 9.18
C MET A 83 0.43 -3.37 8.61
N GLU A 84 1.42 -4.15 8.18
CA GLU A 84 1.18 -5.53 7.75
C GLU A 84 0.87 -6.41 8.97
N VAL A 85 -0.36 -6.92 9.06
CA VAL A 85 -0.80 -7.73 10.20
C VAL A 85 -1.28 -9.10 9.78
N GLU A 86 -0.64 -10.15 10.31
CA GLU A 86 -1.00 -11.54 10.04
C GLU A 86 -2.26 -11.98 10.80
N HIS A 87 -2.36 -11.61 12.09
CA HIS A 87 -3.39 -12.11 13.01
C HIS A 87 -4.78 -11.55 12.71
N GLN A 88 -5.78 -12.44 12.63
CA GLN A 88 -7.12 -12.09 12.16
C GLN A 88 -7.84 -11.09 13.06
N ILE A 89 -7.68 -11.17 14.39
CA ILE A 89 -8.32 -10.22 15.33
C ILE A 89 -7.72 -8.81 15.17
N ALA A 90 -6.44 -8.73 14.85
CA ALA A 90 -5.81 -7.45 14.56
C ALA A 90 -6.26 -6.88 13.21
N LYS A 91 -6.52 -7.72 12.19
CA LYS A 91 -7.20 -7.27 10.95
C LYS A 91 -8.60 -6.72 11.23
N LEU A 92 -9.35 -7.28 12.19
CA LEU A 92 -10.62 -6.71 12.63
C LEU A 92 -10.43 -5.34 13.32
N LEU A 93 -9.35 -5.11 14.07
CA LEU A 93 -9.02 -3.77 14.62
C LEU A 93 -8.66 -2.76 13.52
N VAL A 94 -7.95 -3.18 12.46
CA VAL A 94 -7.71 -2.34 11.27
C VAL A 94 -9.04 -1.93 10.63
N GLN A 95 -9.96 -2.88 10.44
CA GLN A 95 -11.29 -2.61 9.90
C GLN A 95 -12.13 -1.70 10.81
N LEU A 96 -12.11 -1.90 12.13
CA LEU A 96 -12.76 -1.04 13.11
C LEU A 96 -12.30 0.41 13.01
N SER A 97 -10.98 0.63 12.99
CA SER A 97 -10.40 1.98 12.88
C SER A 97 -10.80 2.65 11.56
N LYS A 98 -10.77 1.89 10.47
CA LYS A 98 -11.20 2.37 9.15
C LYS A 98 -12.71 2.70 9.11
N SER A 99 -13.58 1.89 9.72
CA SER A 99 -15.02 2.19 9.77
C SER A 99 -15.32 3.48 10.54
N GLN A 100 -14.58 3.75 11.62
CA GLN A 100 -14.67 5.02 12.35
C GLN A 100 -14.20 6.21 11.48
N ASP A 101 -13.16 6.03 10.66
CA ASP A 101 -12.68 7.03 9.70
C ASP A 101 -13.71 7.31 8.59
N ASP A 102 -14.18 6.27 7.89
CA ASP A 102 -15.13 6.36 6.78
C ASP A 102 -16.50 6.98 7.21
N GLU A 103 -16.97 6.75 8.45
CA GLU A 103 -18.24 7.30 8.94
C GLU A 103 -18.13 8.70 9.57
N ILE A 104 -17.13 8.88 10.45
CA ILE A 104 -17.01 10.03 11.36
C ILE A 104 -15.78 10.90 11.04
N GLY A 105 -14.69 10.31 10.56
CA GLY A 105 -13.42 10.99 10.26
C GLY A 105 -12.64 11.52 11.47
N ASP A 106 -12.94 11.02 12.67
CA ASP A 106 -12.20 11.34 13.89
C ASP A 106 -12.37 10.24 14.94
N GLY A 107 -11.43 10.12 15.88
CA GLY A 107 -11.45 9.12 16.94
C GLY A 107 -10.93 7.72 16.53
N THR A 108 -10.26 7.61 15.38
CA THR A 108 -9.65 6.38 14.83
C THR A 108 -8.70 5.71 15.84
N THR A 109 -7.83 6.51 16.46
CA THR A 109 -6.93 6.07 17.56
C THR A 109 -7.71 5.68 18.82
N GLY A 110 -8.75 6.44 19.18
CA GLY A 110 -9.52 6.25 20.42
C GLY A 110 -10.33 4.96 20.45
N VAL A 111 -11.01 4.63 19.35
CA VAL A 111 -11.85 3.42 19.26
C VAL A 111 -11.04 2.12 19.42
N VAL A 112 -9.81 2.11 18.91
CA VAL A 112 -8.88 0.97 19.01
C VAL A 112 -8.31 0.82 20.42
N VAL A 113 -7.95 1.93 21.08
CA VAL A 113 -7.50 1.93 22.48
C VAL A 113 -8.61 1.41 23.41
N LEU A 114 -9.86 1.87 23.22
CA LEU A 114 -11.01 1.41 24.00
C LEU A 114 -11.31 -0.08 23.77
N ALA A 115 -11.31 -0.56 22.52
CA ALA A 115 -11.52 -1.97 22.20
C ALA A 115 -10.41 -2.87 22.81
N GLY A 116 -9.15 -2.43 22.77
CA GLY A 116 -8.03 -3.10 23.42
C GLY A 116 -8.19 -3.19 24.94
N ALA A 117 -8.57 -2.08 25.59
CA ALA A 117 -8.82 -2.03 27.03
C ALA A 117 -9.99 -2.93 27.46
N LEU A 118 -11.09 -2.96 26.70
CA LEU A 118 -12.23 -3.85 26.96
C LEU A 118 -11.85 -5.34 26.86
N LEU A 119 -11.00 -5.70 25.89
CA LEU A 119 -10.47 -7.06 25.77
C LEU A 119 -9.52 -7.42 26.91
N GLU A 120 -8.65 -6.50 27.35
CA GLU A 120 -7.78 -6.71 28.51
C GLU A 120 -8.59 -6.88 29.82
N GLN A 121 -9.60 -6.03 30.06
CA GLN A 121 -10.49 -6.21 31.22
C GLN A 121 -11.30 -7.52 31.14
N SER A 122 -11.59 -8.02 29.93
CA SER A 122 -12.20 -9.34 29.74
C SER A 122 -11.29 -10.48 30.19
N GLU A 123 -9.96 -10.38 30.01
CA GLU A 123 -8.99 -11.39 30.46
C GLU A 123 -9.16 -11.70 31.95
N ALA A 124 -9.21 -10.65 32.78
CA ALA A 124 -9.39 -10.75 34.23
C ALA A 124 -10.75 -11.33 34.67
N LEU A 125 -11.81 -11.14 33.88
CA LEU A 125 -13.12 -11.75 34.14
C LEU A 125 -13.16 -13.23 33.71
N LEU A 126 -12.51 -13.57 32.60
CA LEU A 126 -12.35 -14.94 32.14
C LEU A 126 -11.42 -15.75 33.07
N ASP A 127 -10.48 -15.13 33.78
CA ASP A 127 -9.68 -15.76 34.85
C ASP A 127 -10.52 -16.10 36.08
N ARG A 128 -11.56 -15.31 36.37
CA ARG A 128 -12.55 -15.59 37.43
C ARG A 128 -13.61 -16.62 37.01
N GLY A 129 -13.49 -17.21 35.81
CA GLY A 129 -14.41 -18.22 35.30
C GLY A 129 -15.74 -17.68 34.78
N ILE A 130 -15.86 -16.37 34.54
CA ILE A 130 -17.07 -15.78 33.93
C ILE A 130 -17.11 -16.16 32.44
N HIS A 131 -18.27 -16.61 31.94
CA HIS A 131 -18.43 -17.05 30.56
C HIS A 131 -18.31 -15.87 29.55
N PRO A 132 -17.58 -16.00 28.42
CA PRO A 132 -17.36 -14.91 27.45
C PRO A 132 -18.65 -14.19 27.01
N ILE A 133 -19.71 -14.95 26.70
CA ILE A 133 -21.01 -14.38 26.28
C ILE A 133 -21.62 -13.50 27.39
N ARG A 134 -21.49 -13.87 28.67
CA ARG A 134 -22.02 -13.07 29.78
C ARG A 134 -21.23 -11.78 30.00
N ILE A 135 -19.94 -11.77 29.68
CA ILE A 135 -19.12 -10.55 29.65
C ILE A 135 -19.63 -9.64 28.52
N ALA A 136 -19.80 -10.20 27.31
CA ALA A 136 -20.28 -9.44 26.15
C ALA A 136 -21.68 -8.84 26.35
N ASP A 137 -22.64 -9.60 26.89
CA ASP A 137 -23.99 -9.08 27.17
C ASP A 137 -23.96 -7.99 28.27
N GLY A 138 -23.08 -8.14 29.27
CA GLY A 138 -22.86 -7.11 30.30
C GLY A 138 -22.17 -5.85 29.77
N PHE A 139 -21.27 -5.97 28.78
CA PHE A 139 -20.67 -4.83 28.08
C PHE A 139 -21.67 -4.11 27.17
N ASP A 140 -22.53 -4.82 26.44
CA ASP A 140 -23.63 -4.19 25.67
C ASP A 140 -24.53 -3.34 26.59
N ARG A 141 -24.86 -3.88 27.78
CA ARG A 141 -25.64 -3.15 28.81
C ARG A 141 -24.88 -1.95 29.39
N ALA A 142 -23.57 -2.08 29.65
CA ALA A 142 -22.73 -0.97 30.10
C ALA A 142 -22.64 0.16 29.04
N CYS A 143 -22.50 -0.22 27.77
CA CYS A 143 -22.43 0.70 26.65
C CYS A 143 -23.73 1.50 26.48
N ALA A 144 -24.91 0.88 26.66
CA ALA A 144 -26.18 1.58 26.66
C ALA A 144 -26.23 2.69 27.73
N VAL A 145 -25.85 2.38 28.98
CA VAL A 145 -25.78 3.36 30.09
C VAL A 145 -24.76 4.48 29.79
N ALA A 146 -23.61 4.14 29.19
CA ALA A 146 -22.60 5.13 28.80
C ALA A 146 -23.12 6.08 27.70
N VAL A 147 -23.87 5.57 26.71
CA VAL A 147 -24.48 6.39 25.65
C VAL A 147 -25.60 7.29 26.20
N GLU A 148 -26.44 6.79 27.10
CA GLU A 148 -27.44 7.61 27.81
C GLU A 148 -26.78 8.73 28.64
N GLU A 149 -25.65 8.45 29.29
CA GLU A 149 -24.86 9.46 30.00
C GLU A 149 -24.25 10.49 29.05
N LEU A 150 -23.71 10.09 27.89
CA LEU A 150 -23.22 11.00 26.85
C LEU A 150 -24.32 11.97 26.37
N ASP A 151 -25.53 11.45 26.09
CA ASP A 151 -26.68 12.27 25.70
C ASP A 151 -27.12 13.22 26.84
N ARG A 152 -26.93 12.85 28.11
CA ARG A 152 -27.25 13.68 29.30
C ARG A 152 -26.24 14.80 29.53
N ILE A 153 -24.95 14.57 29.30
CA ILE A 153 -23.88 15.57 29.51
C ILE A 153 -23.62 16.48 28.30
N ALA A 154 -24.20 16.14 27.14
CA ALA A 154 -24.01 16.89 25.91
C ALA A 154 -24.48 18.35 26.01
N ASP A 155 -23.62 19.26 25.60
CA ASP A 155 -23.94 20.68 25.46
C ASP A 155 -24.34 20.97 23.99
N ARG A 156 -25.14 22.01 23.76
CA ARG A 156 -25.51 22.42 22.39
C ARG A 156 -24.69 23.64 21.99
N ILE A 157 -23.96 23.51 20.88
CA ILE A 157 -23.31 24.63 20.24
C ILE A 157 -24.26 25.21 19.21
N GLU A 158 -24.61 26.48 19.37
CA GLU A 158 -25.20 27.26 18.30
C GLU A 158 -24.09 27.79 17.39
N PHE A 159 -24.35 27.73 16.09
CA PHE A 159 -23.50 28.28 15.04
C PHE A 159 -24.39 28.89 13.95
N SER A 160 -23.86 29.88 13.23
CA SER A 160 -24.51 30.45 12.07
C SER A 160 -23.50 30.68 10.95
N LYS A 161 -23.97 31.00 9.73
CA LYS A 161 -23.05 31.36 8.62
C LYS A 161 -22.19 32.59 8.92
N THR A 162 -22.60 33.42 9.87
CA THR A 162 -21.89 34.62 10.34
C THR A 162 -21.09 34.39 11.62
N GLU A 163 -21.53 33.48 12.49
CA GLU A 163 -20.87 33.17 13.76
C GLU A 163 -20.36 31.72 13.75
N THR A 164 -19.12 31.59 13.28
CA THR A 164 -18.41 30.33 13.08
C THR A 164 -17.43 29.99 14.20
N GLY A 165 -17.25 30.89 15.18
CA GLY A 165 -16.19 30.81 16.19
C GLY A 165 -16.22 29.54 17.06
N ASN A 166 -17.38 28.90 17.24
CA ASN A 166 -17.48 27.64 17.99
C ASN A 166 -17.15 26.41 17.11
N LEU A 167 -17.48 26.45 15.82
CA LEU A 167 -17.01 25.44 14.85
C LEU A 167 -15.48 25.50 14.73
N LEU A 168 -14.93 26.72 14.64
CA LEU A 168 -13.48 26.96 14.58
C LEU A 168 -12.74 26.35 15.77
N LYS A 169 -13.20 26.59 17.01
CA LYS A 169 -12.61 26.00 18.23
C LYS A 169 -12.62 24.47 18.20
N THR A 170 -13.69 23.87 17.69
CA THR A 170 -13.83 22.42 17.60
C THR A 170 -12.89 21.83 16.54
N ALA A 171 -12.79 22.46 15.37
CA ALA A 171 -11.81 22.09 14.34
C ALA A 171 -10.35 22.28 14.83
N MET A 172 -10.06 23.36 15.57
CA MET A 172 -8.74 23.58 16.20
C MET A 172 -8.37 22.48 17.21
N THR A 173 -9.35 21.86 17.87
CA THR A 173 -9.14 20.72 18.78
C THR A 173 -8.67 19.49 18.01
N SER A 174 -9.38 19.10 16.94
CA SER A 174 -9.00 17.96 16.08
C SER A 174 -7.66 18.14 15.36
N LEU A 175 -7.32 19.39 14.97
CA LEU A 175 -6.02 19.72 14.37
C LEU A 175 -4.87 19.82 15.38
N GLY A 176 -5.17 19.86 16.68
CA GLY A 176 -4.20 20.13 17.75
C GLY A 176 -3.17 19.02 17.99
N SER A 177 -3.47 17.76 17.60
CA SER A 177 -2.58 16.60 17.75
C SER A 177 -1.71 16.28 16.54
N LYS A 178 -1.73 17.14 15.50
CA LYS A 178 -1.20 16.80 14.17
C LYS A 178 -0.06 17.73 13.78
N ILE A 179 0.68 17.39 12.72
CA ILE A 179 1.81 18.22 12.22
C ILE A 179 1.41 19.67 11.86
N VAL A 180 0.14 19.86 11.50
CA VAL A 180 -0.47 21.18 11.20
C VAL A 180 -0.78 22.02 12.45
N SER A 181 -0.57 21.50 13.66
CA SER A 181 -0.76 22.19 14.96
C SER A 181 -0.17 23.60 14.99
N LYS A 182 0.98 23.82 14.35
CA LYS A 182 1.62 25.16 14.28
C LYS A 182 0.75 26.22 13.60
N GLU A 183 0.08 25.87 12.51
CA GLU A 183 -0.73 26.79 11.70
C GLU A 183 -2.23 26.43 11.79
N HIS A 184 -2.64 25.73 12.85
CA HIS A 184 -3.96 25.10 12.97
C HIS A 184 -5.14 26.08 12.94
N GLN A 185 -4.93 27.35 13.28
CA GLN A 185 -5.97 28.38 13.15
C GLN A 185 -6.34 28.64 11.67
N GLN A 186 -5.35 28.69 10.77
CA GLN A 186 -5.58 28.85 9.33
C GLN A 186 -6.25 27.60 8.75
N PHE A 187 -5.78 26.40 9.12
CA PHE A 187 -6.36 25.14 8.68
C PHE A 187 -7.81 24.96 9.18
N ALA A 188 -8.08 25.32 10.44
CA ALA A 188 -9.43 25.29 11.01
C ALA A 188 -10.38 26.25 10.27
N GLN A 189 -9.92 27.47 9.98
CA GLN A 189 -10.70 28.46 9.24
C GLN A 189 -11.02 27.95 7.82
N ILE A 190 -10.02 27.41 7.11
CA ILE A 190 -10.18 26.83 5.78
C ILE A 190 -11.17 25.65 5.79
N ALA A 191 -11.09 24.75 6.78
CA ALA A 191 -12.02 23.62 6.91
C ALA A 191 -13.46 24.08 7.15
N VAL A 192 -13.66 25.05 8.06
CA VAL A 192 -14.98 25.61 8.36
C VAL A 192 -15.56 26.35 7.17
N ASP A 193 -14.78 27.19 6.49
CA ASP A 193 -15.22 27.93 5.31
C ASP A 193 -15.55 26.99 4.13
N ALA A 194 -14.75 25.94 3.92
CA ALA A 194 -15.03 24.93 2.91
C ALA A 194 -16.35 24.19 3.19
N VAL A 195 -16.55 23.68 4.42
CA VAL A 195 -17.78 22.96 4.77
C VAL A 195 -19.01 23.88 4.65
N LEU A 196 -18.98 25.09 5.21
CA LEU A 196 -20.14 26.01 5.18
C LEU A 196 -20.48 26.53 3.77
N GLN A 197 -19.51 26.54 2.85
CA GLN A 197 -19.71 26.91 1.45
C GLN A 197 -20.43 25.81 0.63
N VAL A 198 -20.25 24.55 1.03
CA VAL A 198 -20.85 23.36 0.37
C VAL A 198 -22.15 22.89 1.04
N ALA A 199 -22.22 23.03 2.37
CA ALA A 199 -23.27 22.51 3.23
C ALA A 199 -24.68 22.98 2.86
N ASP A 200 -25.62 22.05 2.89
CA ASP A 200 -27.04 22.30 2.86
C ASP A 200 -27.57 22.37 4.30
N LEU A 201 -27.87 23.57 4.79
CA LEU A 201 -28.33 23.76 6.18
C LEU A 201 -29.81 23.37 6.39
N GLU A 202 -30.61 23.29 5.32
CA GLU A 202 -32.00 22.85 5.41
C GLU A 202 -32.06 21.34 5.55
N ARG A 203 -31.27 20.63 4.75
CA ARG A 203 -31.12 19.17 4.82
C ARG A 203 -30.18 18.71 5.95
N ARG A 204 -29.33 19.60 6.47
CA ARG A 204 -28.21 19.30 7.40
C ARG A 204 -27.25 18.25 6.84
N ASP A 205 -26.84 18.43 5.59
CA ASP A 205 -25.99 17.49 4.86
C ASP A 205 -24.81 18.21 4.19
N VAL A 206 -23.69 17.50 4.08
CA VAL A 206 -22.41 18.00 3.53
C VAL A 206 -21.88 16.98 2.52
N PRO A 207 -22.11 17.19 1.21
CA PRO A 207 -21.57 16.31 0.17
C PRO A 207 -20.06 16.52 0.00
N PHE A 208 -19.26 15.56 0.47
CA PHE A 208 -17.80 15.60 0.37
C PHE A 208 -17.28 15.65 -1.08
N ASP A 209 -18.00 15.08 -2.05
CA ASP A 209 -17.60 15.05 -3.47
C ASP A 209 -17.38 16.45 -4.06
N LEU A 210 -17.95 17.49 -3.45
CA LEU A 210 -17.81 18.89 -3.86
C LEU A 210 -16.60 19.61 -3.20
N ILE A 211 -15.90 18.96 -2.27
CA ILE A 211 -14.71 19.46 -1.58
C ILE A 211 -13.49 18.67 -2.06
N LYS A 212 -12.76 19.18 -3.05
CA LYS A 212 -11.48 18.59 -3.48
C LYS A 212 -10.38 19.02 -2.52
N VAL A 213 -9.63 18.08 -1.96
CA VAL A 213 -8.38 18.37 -1.23
C VAL A 213 -7.20 17.97 -2.11
N ASP A 214 -6.54 18.96 -2.69
CA ASP A 214 -5.34 18.76 -3.50
C ASP A 214 -4.14 19.45 -2.84
N GLY A 215 -2.93 19.17 -3.30
CA GLY A 215 -1.74 19.75 -2.69
C GLY A 215 -0.45 19.29 -3.32
N LYS A 216 0.49 20.22 -3.38
CA LYS A 216 1.72 20.13 -4.16
C LYS A 216 2.92 20.56 -3.33
N VAL A 217 4.04 19.86 -3.52
CA VAL A 217 5.27 20.08 -2.77
C VAL A 217 5.87 21.47 -3.08
N GLY A 218 6.64 22.00 -2.14
CA GLY A 218 7.22 23.34 -2.17
C GLY A 218 6.39 24.35 -1.39
N GLY A 219 7.03 25.46 -1.03
CA GLY A 219 6.47 26.43 -0.09
C GLY A 219 6.45 25.90 1.35
N SER A 220 5.60 26.53 2.16
CA SER A 220 5.35 26.24 3.57
C SER A 220 3.89 25.81 3.78
N LEU A 221 3.56 25.31 4.98
CA LEU A 221 2.18 24.99 5.33
C LEU A 221 1.27 26.23 5.33
N ALA A 222 1.81 27.42 5.64
CA ALA A 222 1.07 28.68 5.65
C ALA A 222 0.66 29.16 4.24
N ASP A 223 1.27 28.64 3.17
CA ASP A 223 0.89 28.93 1.78
C ASP A 223 -0.36 28.14 1.33
N THR A 224 -0.98 27.36 2.25
CA THR A 224 -2.21 26.61 2.03
C THR A 224 -3.41 27.55 1.90
N THR A 225 -4.21 27.38 0.84
CA THR A 225 -5.29 28.32 0.48
C THR A 225 -6.59 27.61 0.10
N LEU A 226 -7.73 28.25 0.38
CA LEU A 226 -9.05 27.83 -0.07
C LEU A 226 -9.37 28.49 -1.43
N ILE A 227 -9.52 27.67 -2.47
CA ILE A 227 -9.91 28.12 -3.81
C ILE A 227 -11.43 27.92 -3.96
N LYS A 228 -12.15 29.01 -4.21
CA LYS A 228 -13.60 29.01 -4.47
C LYS A 228 -13.89 28.63 -5.92
N GLY A 229 -13.64 27.36 -6.23
CA GLY A 229 -13.76 26.76 -7.55
C GLY A 229 -12.89 25.50 -7.66
N VAL A 230 -12.28 25.28 -8.83
CA VAL A 230 -11.57 24.04 -9.14
C VAL A 230 -10.09 24.29 -9.45
N LEU A 231 -9.21 23.53 -8.80
CA LEU A 231 -7.80 23.39 -9.14
C LEU A 231 -7.58 22.11 -9.96
N ILE A 232 -6.76 22.20 -11.01
CA ILE A 232 -6.36 21.07 -11.86
C ILE A 232 -4.84 21.06 -12.02
N ASP A 233 -4.20 19.89 -11.85
CA ASP A 233 -2.76 19.74 -12.10
C ASP A 233 -2.43 19.61 -13.60
N LYS A 234 -2.73 20.68 -14.35
CA LYS A 234 -2.47 20.85 -15.78
C LYS A 234 -2.03 22.27 -16.11
N ASP A 235 -1.23 22.38 -17.15
CA ASP A 235 -0.85 23.59 -17.85
C ASP A 235 -1.74 23.84 -19.08
N MET A 236 -1.61 25.02 -19.69
CA MET A 236 -2.21 25.30 -21.00
C MET A 236 -1.54 24.44 -22.08
N SER A 237 -2.33 23.86 -22.98
CA SER A 237 -1.84 22.84 -23.95
C SER A 237 -0.77 23.31 -24.93
N HIS A 238 -0.63 24.62 -25.18
CA HIS A 238 0.43 25.19 -25.99
C HIS A 238 1.11 26.38 -25.25
N PRO A 239 2.45 26.49 -25.20
CA PRO A 239 3.14 27.53 -24.41
C PRO A 239 2.85 28.99 -24.82
N GLN A 240 2.34 29.21 -26.04
CA GLN A 240 1.96 30.53 -26.54
C GLN A 240 0.48 30.90 -26.26
N MET A 241 -0.31 29.99 -25.69
CA MET A 241 -1.68 30.32 -25.24
C MET A 241 -1.63 31.27 -24.04
N PRO A 242 -2.60 32.18 -23.89
CA PRO A 242 -2.65 33.12 -22.77
C PRO A 242 -2.81 32.38 -21.43
N HIS A 243 -1.93 32.67 -20.47
CA HIS A 243 -1.94 32.11 -19.12
C HIS A 243 -3.11 32.60 -18.23
N THR A 244 -3.96 33.50 -18.73
CA THR A 244 -5.13 34.00 -18.01
C THR A 244 -6.26 34.32 -18.98
N VAL A 245 -7.44 33.81 -18.69
CA VAL A 245 -8.70 34.03 -19.43
C VAL A 245 -9.71 34.65 -18.47
N LYS A 246 -10.35 35.75 -18.88
CA LYS A 246 -11.41 36.45 -18.14
C LYS A 246 -12.76 36.23 -18.82
N ASP A 247 -13.85 36.23 -18.06
CA ASP A 247 -15.20 35.86 -18.52
C ASP A 247 -15.18 34.52 -19.28
N ALA A 248 -14.67 33.48 -18.61
CA ALA A 248 -14.48 32.17 -19.20
C ALA A 248 -15.83 31.48 -19.48
N ARG A 249 -16.07 31.19 -20.76
CA ARG A 249 -17.13 30.33 -21.28
C ARG A 249 -16.50 29.01 -21.73
N LEU A 250 -16.58 28.01 -20.85
CA LEU A 250 -15.83 26.76 -20.94
C LEU A 250 -16.60 25.72 -21.75
N ALA A 251 -15.99 25.19 -22.80
CA ALA A 251 -16.43 23.98 -23.48
C ALA A 251 -15.84 22.76 -22.75
N ILE A 252 -16.69 22.01 -22.05
CA ILE A 252 -16.29 20.81 -21.28
C ILE A 252 -16.57 19.58 -22.16
N LEU A 253 -15.51 18.95 -22.67
CA LEU A 253 -15.60 17.92 -23.71
C LEU A 253 -14.99 16.58 -23.25
N THR A 254 -15.65 15.47 -23.63
CA THR A 254 -15.08 14.11 -23.50
C THR A 254 -14.75 13.46 -24.85
N CYS A 255 -14.88 14.19 -25.95
CA CYS A 255 -14.32 13.82 -27.25
C CYS A 255 -12.87 14.34 -27.40
N PRO A 256 -11.94 13.55 -27.95
CA PRO A 256 -10.60 14.01 -28.31
C PRO A 256 -10.64 14.93 -29.54
N PHE A 257 -9.64 15.80 -29.68
CA PHE A 257 -9.36 16.49 -30.96
C PHE A 257 -8.44 15.61 -31.81
N GLU A 258 -9.05 14.60 -32.43
CA GLU A 258 -8.42 13.63 -33.34
C GLU A 258 -9.34 13.43 -34.56
N PRO A 259 -8.82 13.07 -35.75
CA PRO A 259 -9.64 12.71 -36.90
C PRO A 259 -10.58 11.54 -36.56
N PRO A 260 -11.84 11.54 -37.01
CA PRO A 260 -12.84 10.56 -36.56
C PRO A 260 -12.48 9.13 -37.01
N ARG A 261 -12.02 8.31 -36.07
CA ARG A 261 -11.72 6.89 -36.30
C ARG A 261 -12.93 6.01 -35.97
N PRO A 262 -13.25 4.99 -36.79
CA PRO A 262 -14.26 4.00 -36.43
C PRO A 262 -13.80 3.21 -35.20
N LYS A 263 -14.74 2.89 -34.29
CA LYS A 263 -14.44 2.09 -33.08
C LYS A 263 -14.15 0.61 -33.38
N THR A 264 -14.56 0.13 -34.55
CA THR A 264 -14.23 -1.19 -35.08
C THR A 264 -12.83 -1.20 -35.68
N LYS A 265 -12.12 -2.34 -35.63
CA LYS A 265 -10.88 -2.53 -36.38
C LYS A 265 -11.13 -2.21 -37.86
N HIS A 266 -10.38 -1.26 -38.40
CA HIS A 266 -10.49 -0.79 -39.78
C HIS A 266 -9.07 -0.68 -40.36
N HIS A 267 -8.88 -1.18 -41.57
CA HIS A 267 -7.66 -1.01 -42.34
C HIS A 267 -7.93 0.02 -43.43
N LEU A 268 -7.13 1.08 -43.48
CA LEU A 268 -7.21 2.12 -44.50
C LEU A 268 -6.10 1.86 -45.52
N ASP A 269 -6.44 1.15 -46.59
CA ASP A 269 -5.50 0.83 -47.65
C ASP A 269 -5.41 2.01 -48.63
N ILE A 270 -4.25 2.64 -48.70
CA ILE A 270 -3.97 3.80 -49.56
C ILE A 270 -3.20 3.28 -50.78
N THR A 271 -3.82 3.31 -51.96
CA THR A 271 -3.24 2.72 -53.18
C THR A 271 -2.48 3.73 -54.02
N SER A 272 -2.82 5.02 -53.91
CA SER A 272 -2.25 6.10 -54.73
C SER A 272 -1.76 7.29 -53.91
N VAL A 273 -0.80 8.03 -54.47
CA VAL A 273 -0.27 9.28 -53.88
C VAL A 273 -1.34 10.38 -53.84
N GLU A 274 -2.35 10.32 -54.72
CA GLU A 274 -3.47 11.26 -54.75
C GLU A 274 -4.46 11.01 -53.61
N GLU A 275 -4.75 9.74 -53.28
CA GLU A 275 -5.54 9.37 -52.09
C GLU A 275 -4.84 9.84 -50.81
N TYR A 276 -3.52 9.67 -50.71
CA TYR A 276 -2.75 10.17 -49.56
C TYR A 276 -2.86 11.69 -49.38
N LYS A 277 -2.83 12.46 -50.48
CA LYS A 277 -3.05 13.92 -50.44
C LYS A 277 -4.47 14.26 -49.98
N LYS A 278 -5.49 13.62 -50.58
CA LYS A 278 -6.90 13.81 -50.21
C LYS A 278 -7.16 13.49 -48.73
N LEU A 279 -6.54 12.43 -48.20
CA LEU A 279 -6.63 12.08 -46.78
C LEU A 279 -6.06 13.19 -45.88
N ARG A 280 -4.87 13.70 -46.21
CA ARG A 280 -4.22 14.78 -45.46
C ARG A 280 -5.03 16.09 -45.49
N ASP A 281 -5.61 16.42 -46.64
CA ASP A 281 -6.46 17.61 -46.78
C ASP A 281 -7.79 17.44 -46.01
N TYR A 282 -8.35 16.23 -46.00
CA TYR A 282 -9.52 15.85 -45.18
C TYR A 282 -9.24 15.95 -43.67
N GLU A 283 -8.09 15.47 -43.19
CA GLU A 283 -7.71 15.58 -41.77
C GLU A 283 -7.67 17.05 -41.32
N LYS A 284 -7.05 17.92 -42.12
CA LYS A 284 -7.01 19.37 -41.88
C LYS A 284 -8.38 20.03 -41.91
N GLU A 285 -9.22 19.68 -42.87
CA GLU A 285 -10.60 20.17 -42.95
C GLU A 285 -11.39 19.75 -41.70
N LYS A 286 -11.21 18.52 -41.23
CA LYS A 286 -11.89 18.01 -40.02
C LYS A 286 -11.46 18.72 -38.74
N PHE A 287 -10.17 18.98 -38.54
CA PHE A 287 -9.73 19.81 -37.41
C PHE A 287 -10.29 21.23 -37.48
N THR A 288 -10.31 21.82 -38.68
CA THR A 288 -10.85 23.16 -38.90
C THR A 288 -12.36 23.23 -38.60
N ASP A 289 -13.14 22.23 -39.02
CA ASP A 289 -14.57 22.07 -38.70
C ASP A 289 -14.80 21.94 -37.18
N MET A 290 -14.05 21.06 -36.48
CA MET A 290 -14.16 20.91 -35.02
C MET A 290 -13.90 22.24 -34.28
N ILE A 291 -12.82 22.93 -34.63
CA ILE A 291 -12.44 24.21 -34.01
C ILE A 291 -13.47 25.30 -34.32
N LYS A 292 -13.96 25.34 -35.57
CA LYS A 292 -15.01 26.28 -35.97
C LYS A 292 -16.29 26.06 -35.17
N ARG A 293 -16.76 24.82 -35.00
CA ARG A 293 -17.95 24.52 -34.18
C ARG A 293 -17.81 25.01 -32.73
N VAL A 294 -16.63 24.83 -32.13
CA VAL A 294 -16.34 25.37 -30.79
C VAL A 294 -16.46 26.89 -30.78
N LYS A 295 -15.84 27.58 -31.75
CA LYS A 295 -15.86 29.03 -31.87
C LYS A 295 -17.26 29.60 -32.17
N ASP A 296 -18.04 28.92 -33.00
CA ASP A 296 -19.42 29.27 -33.35
C ASP A 296 -20.37 29.20 -32.13
N THR A 297 -20.05 28.41 -31.10
CA THR A 297 -20.79 28.43 -29.82
C THR A 297 -20.43 29.58 -28.89
N GLY A 298 -19.38 30.36 -29.21
CA GLY A 298 -18.92 31.48 -28.40
C GLY A 298 -18.09 31.09 -27.16
N ALA A 299 -17.61 29.85 -27.09
CA ALA A 299 -16.66 29.39 -26.07
C ALA A 299 -15.29 30.10 -26.23
N ASN A 300 -14.58 30.30 -25.11
CA ASN A 300 -13.25 30.93 -25.09
C ASN A 300 -12.19 30.11 -24.33
N LEU A 301 -12.56 28.96 -23.78
CA LEU A 301 -11.65 27.99 -23.17
C LEU A 301 -12.19 26.59 -23.42
N VAL A 302 -11.30 25.68 -23.83
CA VAL A 302 -11.64 24.28 -24.10
C VAL A 302 -11.01 23.39 -23.04
N ILE A 303 -11.80 22.54 -22.39
CA ILE A 303 -11.32 21.55 -21.42
C ILE A 303 -11.70 20.17 -21.92
N CYS A 304 -10.70 19.29 -22.08
CA CYS A 304 -10.88 17.95 -22.63
C CYS A 304 -10.31 16.85 -21.73
N GLN A 305 -11.06 15.75 -21.65
CA GLN A 305 -10.64 14.55 -20.93
C GLN A 305 -9.43 13.88 -21.57
N TRP A 306 -9.40 13.86 -22.90
CA TRP A 306 -8.38 13.17 -23.70
C TRP A 306 -7.31 14.14 -24.21
N GLY A 307 -6.36 13.58 -24.97
CA GLY A 307 -5.34 14.33 -25.68
C GLY A 307 -5.87 15.11 -26.88
N PHE A 308 -4.96 15.88 -27.48
CA PHE A 308 -5.09 16.53 -28.78
C PHE A 308 -3.97 16.03 -29.66
N ASP A 309 -4.24 15.86 -30.96
CA ASP A 309 -3.17 15.84 -31.97
C ASP A 309 -2.46 17.20 -32.03
N ASP A 310 -1.16 17.20 -32.33
CA ASP A 310 -0.35 18.43 -32.31
C ASP A 310 -0.79 19.46 -33.37
N GLU A 311 -1.33 19.00 -34.51
CA GLU A 311 -1.91 19.89 -35.54
C GLU A 311 -3.18 20.58 -35.03
N ALA A 312 -4.06 19.87 -34.31
CA ALA A 312 -5.22 20.47 -33.63
C ALA A 312 -4.80 21.48 -32.55
N ASN A 313 -3.78 21.16 -31.74
CA ASN A 313 -3.27 22.06 -30.70
C ASN A 313 -2.73 23.38 -31.28
N HIS A 314 -1.98 23.30 -32.40
CA HIS A 314 -1.50 24.47 -33.13
C HIS A 314 -2.65 25.29 -33.73
N LEU A 315 -3.64 24.64 -34.35
CA LEU A 315 -4.81 25.32 -34.92
C LEU A 315 -5.69 25.98 -33.86
N LEU A 316 -5.83 25.38 -32.66
CA LEU A 316 -6.52 25.98 -31.51
C LEU A 316 -5.81 27.27 -31.06
N MET A 317 -4.48 27.23 -30.95
CA MET A 317 -3.66 28.42 -30.64
C MET A 317 -3.82 29.53 -31.69
N GLN A 318 -3.74 29.20 -32.99
CA GLN A 318 -3.96 30.17 -34.08
C GLN A 318 -5.37 30.78 -34.09
N ASN A 319 -6.36 30.06 -33.57
CA ASN A 319 -7.75 30.53 -33.47
C ASN A 319 -8.06 31.28 -32.17
N GLU A 320 -7.05 31.57 -31.34
CA GLU A 320 -7.20 32.23 -30.03
C GLU A 320 -8.11 31.44 -29.08
N LEU A 321 -8.07 30.10 -29.14
CA LEU A 321 -8.79 29.20 -28.24
C LEU A 321 -7.79 28.47 -27.32
N PRO A 322 -7.55 29.00 -26.11
CA PRO A 322 -6.88 28.27 -25.04
C PRO A 322 -7.53 26.91 -24.80
N ALA A 323 -6.70 25.88 -24.61
CA ALA A 323 -7.19 24.53 -24.42
C ALA A 323 -6.38 23.78 -23.35
N VAL A 324 -7.06 22.85 -22.66
CA VAL A 324 -6.51 21.98 -21.62
C VAL A 324 -6.81 20.53 -22.00
N ARG A 325 -5.79 19.68 -21.99
CA ARG A 325 -5.87 18.26 -22.37
C ARG A 325 -5.57 17.35 -21.18
N TRP A 326 -6.00 16.09 -21.27
CA TRP A 326 -5.74 15.06 -20.25
C TRP A 326 -6.26 15.39 -18.85
N VAL A 327 -7.44 16.02 -18.74
CA VAL A 327 -8.10 16.29 -17.46
C VAL A 327 -8.79 15.03 -16.93
N GLY A 328 -8.69 14.77 -15.62
CA GLY A 328 -9.27 13.58 -15.01
C GLY A 328 -10.80 13.53 -15.12
N GLY A 329 -11.38 12.32 -15.15
CA GLY A 329 -12.83 12.13 -15.16
C GLY A 329 -13.55 12.82 -13.99
N PRO A 330 -13.16 12.57 -12.73
CA PRO A 330 -13.74 13.27 -11.57
C PRO A 330 -13.49 14.78 -11.57
N GLU A 331 -12.38 15.23 -12.15
CA GLU A 331 -12.09 16.66 -12.27
C GLU A 331 -13.03 17.35 -13.26
N ILE A 332 -13.34 16.72 -14.40
CA ILE A 332 -14.32 17.21 -15.37
C ILE A 332 -15.73 17.30 -14.78
N GLU A 333 -16.12 16.33 -13.96
CA GLU A 333 -17.39 16.37 -13.24
C GLU A 333 -17.44 17.55 -12.26
N LEU A 334 -16.39 17.75 -11.47
CA LEU A 334 -16.31 18.88 -10.53
C LEU A 334 -16.30 20.24 -11.26
N ILE A 335 -15.62 20.36 -12.40
CA ILE A 335 -15.65 21.57 -13.26
C ILE A 335 -17.06 21.82 -13.80
N ALA A 336 -17.77 20.78 -14.25
CA ALA A 336 -19.14 20.90 -14.73
C ALA A 336 -20.08 21.39 -13.64
N ILE A 337 -19.97 20.82 -12.42
CA ILE A 337 -20.78 21.23 -11.26
C ILE A 337 -20.46 22.67 -10.83
N ALA A 338 -19.18 23.05 -10.77
CA ALA A 338 -18.75 24.40 -10.41
C ALA A 338 -19.22 25.45 -11.43
N THR A 339 -18.98 25.21 -12.71
CA THR A 339 -19.24 26.19 -13.78
C THR A 339 -20.69 26.16 -14.30
N GLN A 340 -21.52 25.24 -13.82
CA GLN A 340 -22.84 24.88 -14.36
C GLN A 340 -22.83 24.50 -15.85
N GLY A 341 -21.67 24.07 -16.36
CA GLY A 341 -21.54 23.52 -17.71
C GLY A 341 -22.09 22.10 -17.78
N ARG A 342 -22.42 21.63 -19.00
CA ARG A 342 -22.71 20.21 -19.26
C ARG A 342 -21.52 19.58 -19.95
N ILE A 343 -21.18 18.36 -19.54
CA ILE A 343 -20.16 17.54 -20.20
C ILE A 343 -20.70 17.14 -21.58
N VAL A 344 -19.97 17.48 -22.65
CA VAL A 344 -20.39 17.24 -24.04
C VAL A 344 -19.56 16.09 -24.66
N PRO A 345 -20.20 15.01 -25.16
CA PRO A 345 -19.50 13.84 -25.68
C PRO A 345 -19.16 13.91 -27.19
N ARG A 346 -19.71 14.87 -27.94
CA ARG A 346 -19.52 15.03 -29.39
C ARG A 346 -19.54 16.50 -29.79
N PHE A 347 -18.75 16.86 -30.80
CA PHE A 347 -18.74 18.23 -31.34
C PHE A 347 -20.07 18.65 -31.98
N GLU A 348 -20.90 17.73 -32.52
CA GLU A 348 -22.27 18.06 -32.97
C GLU A 348 -23.17 18.54 -31.83
N ASP A 349 -22.97 18.01 -30.62
CA ASP A 349 -23.83 18.28 -29.47
C ASP A 349 -23.45 19.59 -28.75
N LEU A 350 -22.41 20.30 -29.20
CA LEU A 350 -21.96 21.52 -28.55
C LEU A 350 -22.92 22.68 -28.86
N THR A 351 -23.47 23.30 -27.82
CA THR A 351 -24.42 24.41 -27.93
C THR A 351 -24.11 25.46 -26.87
N PRO A 352 -24.35 26.77 -27.11
CA PRO A 352 -24.05 27.84 -26.13
C PRO A 352 -24.64 27.61 -24.73
N ALA A 353 -25.83 27.00 -24.64
CA ALA A 353 -26.50 26.68 -23.38
C ALA A 353 -25.86 25.53 -22.56
N LYS A 354 -24.86 24.83 -23.10
CA LYS A 354 -24.10 23.75 -22.43
C LYS A 354 -22.75 24.23 -21.90
N LEU A 355 -22.31 25.44 -22.26
CA LEU A 355 -21.02 25.99 -21.83
C LEU A 355 -21.05 26.34 -20.35
N GLY A 356 -19.97 26.01 -19.64
CA GLY A 356 -19.75 26.43 -18.26
C GLY A 356 -19.37 27.92 -18.19
N LYS A 357 -19.63 28.57 -17.06
CA LYS A 357 -19.25 29.97 -16.80
C LYS A 357 -18.35 30.09 -15.56
N ALA A 358 -17.24 30.80 -15.70
CA ALA A 358 -16.36 31.21 -14.60
C ALA A 358 -15.79 32.62 -14.87
N GLY A 359 -15.62 33.43 -13.83
CA GLY A 359 -15.12 34.80 -13.97
C GLY A 359 -13.65 34.87 -14.39
N ILE A 360 -12.80 33.99 -13.84
CA ILE A 360 -11.38 33.94 -14.19
C ILE A 360 -10.82 32.50 -14.20
N VAL A 361 -10.03 32.22 -15.23
CA VAL A 361 -9.19 31.02 -15.31
C VAL A 361 -7.75 31.48 -15.44
N ARG A 362 -6.89 31.08 -14.51
CA ARG A 362 -5.49 31.51 -14.45
C ARG A 362 -4.55 30.35 -14.17
N GLU A 363 -3.44 30.32 -14.88
CA GLU A 363 -2.35 29.38 -14.64
C GLU A 363 -1.43 29.96 -13.54
N ILE A 364 -1.26 29.23 -12.43
CA ILE A 364 -0.35 29.62 -11.34
C ILE A 364 0.93 28.80 -11.43
N SER A 365 2.06 29.48 -11.57
CA SER A 365 3.40 28.91 -11.40
C SER A 365 3.81 28.90 -9.93
N PHE A 366 4.37 27.80 -9.43
CA PHE A 366 4.77 27.69 -8.02
C PHE A 366 6.28 27.69 -7.83
N GLY A 367 6.81 28.78 -7.27
CA GLY A 367 8.21 28.90 -6.89
C GLY A 367 9.17 28.80 -8.09
N THR A 368 10.26 28.06 -7.92
CA THR A 368 11.29 27.83 -8.96
C THR A 368 11.09 26.53 -9.75
N THR A 369 10.14 25.68 -9.36
CA THR A 369 9.73 24.51 -10.14
C THR A 369 9.00 24.93 -11.41
N ARG A 370 9.17 24.17 -12.49
CA ARG A 370 8.44 24.40 -13.76
C ARG A 370 6.96 24.04 -13.68
N ASP A 371 6.56 23.42 -12.59
CA ASP A 371 5.21 22.98 -12.30
C ASP A 371 4.25 24.16 -12.19
N LYS A 372 3.19 24.07 -12.98
CA LYS A 372 2.07 25.00 -13.00
C LYS A 372 0.77 24.23 -12.77
N MET A 373 -0.24 24.89 -12.23
CA MET A 373 -1.59 24.36 -12.11
C MET A 373 -2.60 25.38 -12.61
N LEU A 374 -3.73 24.91 -13.12
CA LEU A 374 -4.81 25.75 -13.59
C LEU A 374 -5.83 25.96 -12.46
N VAL A 375 -6.13 27.23 -12.18
CA VAL A 375 -7.14 27.65 -11.20
C VAL A 375 -8.33 28.25 -11.92
N ILE A 376 -9.51 27.70 -11.65
CA ILE A 376 -10.80 28.18 -12.13
C ILE A 376 -11.52 28.78 -10.92
N GLU A 377 -11.71 30.10 -10.93
CA GLU A 377 -12.29 30.91 -9.85
C GLU A 377 -13.52 31.68 -10.34
N GLU A 378 -14.34 32.18 -9.41
CA GLU A 378 -15.57 32.94 -9.71
C GLU A 378 -16.57 32.14 -10.57
N CYS A 379 -16.71 30.85 -10.27
CA CYS A 379 -17.64 29.95 -10.96
C CYS A 379 -19.12 30.29 -10.68
N ALA A 380 -20.01 30.01 -11.65
CA ALA A 380 -21.45 30.28 -11.51
C ALA A 380 -22.11 29.56 -10.32
N ASN A 381 -21.61 28.39 -9.93
CA ASN A 381 -21.99 27.68 -8.72
C ASN A 381 -20.81 27.68 -7.72
N THR A 382 -21.00 28.34 -6.59
CA THR A 382 -20.00 28.48 -5.52
C THR A 382 -19.94 27.27 -4.58
N ARG A 383 -20.75 26.23 -4.78
CA ARG A 383 -20.80 25.03 -3.93
C ARG A 383 -19.68 24.01 -4.18
N ALA A 384 -18.84 24.20 -5.20
CA ALA A 384 -17.65 23.39 -5.43
C ALA A 384 -16.41 24.17 -4.98
N VAL A 385 -15.61 23.58 -4.11
CA VAL A 385 -14.42 24.21 -3.54
C VAL A 385 -13.22 23.27 -3.62
N THR A 386 -12.03 23.84 -3.80
CA THR A 386 -10.78 23.10 -3.73
C THR A 386 -9.88 23.69 -2.67
N ILE A 387 -9.45 22.88 -1.71
CA ILE A 387 -8.42 23.30 -0.75
C ILE A 387 -7.08 22.87 -1.32
N PHE A 388 -6.16 23.84 -1.43
CA PHE A 388 -4.84 23.64 -2.00
C PHE A 388 -3.77 23.69 -0.91
N VAL A 389 -3.29 22.50 -0.54
CA VAL A 389 -2.30 22.28 0.53
C VAL A 389 -0.88 22.43 0.00
N ARG A 390 -0.05 23.20 0.70
CA ARG A 390 1.38 23.37 0.42
C ARG A 390 2.24 22.84 1.57
N GLY A 391 3.50 22.53 1.28
CA GLY A 391 4.40 21.94 2.26
C GLY A 391 5.78 21.63 1.68
N SER A 392 6.80 21.70 2.53
CA SER A 392 8.19 21.59 2.12
C SER A 392 8.60 20.19 1.63
N ASN A 393 7.87 19.14 2.01
CA ASN A 393 8.13 17.75 1.64
C ASN A 393 6.80 17.00 1.41
N LYS A 394 6.82 15.97 0.57
CA LYS A 394 5.64 15.13 0.24
C LYS A 394 4.97 14.58 1.50
N MET A 395 5.74 14.02 2.44
CA MET A 395 5.22 13.50 3.72
C MET A 395 4.40 14.53 4.50
N ILE A 396 4.83 15.80 4.51
CA ILE A 396 4.15 16.89 5.21
C ILE A 396 2.89 17.31 4.45
N VAL A 397 2.92 17.33 3.11
CA VAL A 397 1.74 17.61 2.29
C VAL A 397 0.68 16.53 2.47
N ASP A 398 1.05 15.26 2.39
CA ASP A 398 0.12 14.15 2.51
C ASP A 398 -0.49 14.07 3.92
N GLU A 399 0.30 14.33 4.97
CA GLU A 399 -0.22 14.40 6.34
C GLU A 399 -1.09 15.64 6.58
N ALA A 400 -0.76 16.79 5.98
CA ALA A 400 -1.60 17.98 6.05
C ALA A 400 -2.93 17.81 5.31
N LYS A 401 -2.98 17.00 4.23
CA LYS A 401 -4.23 16.59 3.56
C LYS A 401 -5.10 15.73 4.48
N ARG A 402 -4.53 14.74 5.19
CA ARG A 402 -5.25 13.93 6.19
C ARG A 402 -5.78 14.77 7.34
N ALA A 403 -4.89 15.53 7.99
CA ALA A 403 -5.28 16.38 9.13
C ALA A 403 -6.42 17.36 8.79
N LEU A 404 -6.43 17.87 7.56
CA LEU A 404 -7.49 18.71 7.02
C LEU A 404 -8.79 17.92 6.74
N HIS A 405 -8.72 16.72 6.17
CA HIS A 405 -9.86 15.82 5.97
C HIS A 405 -10.62 15.60 7.29
N ASP A 406 -9.91 15.20 8.34
CA ASP A 406 -10.47 14.95 9.66
C ASP A 406 -11.17 16.19 10.25
N ALA A 407 -10.58 17.38 10.03
CA ALA A 407 -11.18 18.65 10.46
C ALA A 407 -12.46 18.98 9.68
N ILE A 408 -12.51 18.71 8.37
CA ILE A 408 -13.73 18.83 7.55
C ILE A 408 -14.79 17.85 8.05
N CYS A 409 -14.42 16.61 8.38
CA CYS A 409 -15.31 15.60 8.95
C CYS A 409 -15.88 16.03 10.31
N VAL A 410 -15.05 16.56 11.22
CA VAL A 410 -15.49 17.12 12.51
C VAL A 410 -16.47 18.27 12.32
N VAL A 411 -16.23 19.19 11.37
CA VAL A 411 -17.17 20.29 11.10
C VAL A 411 -18.47 19.78 10.45
N ARG A 412 -18.41 18.80 9.53
CA ARG A 412 -19.60 18.10 9.01
C ARG A 412 -20.44 17.50 10.13
N ASN A 413 -19.81 16.82 11.09
CA ASN A 413 -20.50 16.18 12.21
C ASN A 413 -21.32 17.20 13.02
N LEU A 414 -20.80 18.42 13.22
CA LEU A 414 -21.50 19.52 13.89
C LEU A 414 -22.64 20.12 13.05
N VAL A 415 -22.53 20.11 11.71
CA VAL A 415 -23.61 20.53 10.80
C VAL A 415 -24.78 19.56 10.84
N VAL A 416 -24.50 18.25 10.96
CA VAL A 416 -25.52 17.19 11.08
C VAL A 416 -26.18 17.24 12.48
N ASP A 417 -25.38 17.20 13.54
CA ASP A 417 -25.83 17.24 14.94
C ASP A 417 -24.97 18.23 15.74
N ASN A 418 -25.59 19.34 16.19
CA ASN A 418 -24.90 20.44 16.85
C ASN A 418 -24.61 20.21 18.35
N ARG A 419 -24.67 18.96 18.79
CA ARG A 419 -24.36 18.51 20.16
C ARG A 419 -22.89 18.13 20.30
N VAL A 420 -22.26 18.62 21.37
CA VAL A 420 -20.86 18.34 21.71
C VAL A 420 -20.74 17.78 23.11
N VAL A 421 -19.67 17.05 23.33
CA VAL A 421 -19.21 16.64 24.65
C VAL A 421 -17.82 17.20 24.92
N TYR A 422 -17.42 17.21 26.19
CA TYR A 422 -16.14 17.74 26.60
C TYR A 422 -15.06 16.66 26.43
N GLY A 423 -14.05 16.98 25.63
CA GLY A 423 -12.95 16.07 25.29
C GLY A 423 -11.94 15.92 26.43
N GLY A 424 -10.67 15.64 26.11
CA GLY A 424 -9.60 15.51 27.12
C GLY A 424 -9.86 14.42 28.18
N GLY A 425 -10.64 13.40 27.83
CA GLY A 425 -11.07 12.33 28.73
C GLY A 425 -12.23 12.69 29.67
N ALA A 426 -12.74 13.93 29.68
CA ALA A 426 -13.78 14.36 30.61
C ALA A 426 -15.10 13.55 30.45
N ALA A 427 -15.55 13.37 29.21
CA ALA A 427 -16.70 12.54 28.88
C ALA A 427 -16.50 11.06 29.27
N ASP A 428 -15.29 10.51 29.04
CA ASP A 428 -14.97 9.11 29.34
C ASP A 428 -14.99 8.84 30.87
N ILE A 429 -14.48 9.79 31.67
CA ILE A 429 -14.54 9.72 33.15
C ILE A 429 -15.99 9.83 33.64
N SER A 430 -16.81 10.72 33.07
CA SER A 430 -18.23 10.87 33.46
C SER A 430 -19.00 9.58 33.20
N CYS A 431 -18.78 8.96 32.04
CA CYS A 431 -19.36 7.67 31.67
C CYS A 431 -18.86 6.55 32.59
N SER A 432 -17.58 6.52 32.94
CA SER A 432 -17.02 5.55 33.90
C SER A 432 -17.70 5.65 35.27
N ILE A 433 -17.94 6.87 35.78
CA ILE A 433 -18.66 7.09 37.04
C ILE A 433 -20.12 6.63 36.93
N ALA A 434 -20.81 6.96 35.84
CA ALA A 434 -22.22 6.59 35.62
C ALA A 434 -22.40 5.07 35.51
N VAL A 435 -21.59 4.40 34.69
CA VAL A 435 -21.60 2.94 34.53
C VAL A 435 -21.25 2.23 35.84
N SER A 436 -20.29 2.74 36.63
CA SER A 436 -19.97 2.15 37.95
C SER A 436 -21.15 2.25 38.93
N LYS A 437 -21.88 3.38 38.95
CA LYS A 437 -23.09 3.53 39.79
C LYS A 437 -24.20 2.57 39.35
N ALA A 438 -24.47 2.49 38.05
CA ALA A 438 -25.46 1.55 37.50
C ALA A 438 -25.08 0.07 37.77
N ALA A 439 -23.78 -0.24 37.84
CA ALA A 439 -23.32 -1.58 38.21
C ALA A 439 -23.68 -1.92 39.67
N ASP A 440 -23.62 -0.97 40.60
CA ASP A 440 -23.94 -1.20 42.01
C ASP A 440 -25.44 -1.49 42.26
N GLU A 441 -26.32 -0.96 41.40
CA GLU A 441 -27.77 -1.25 41.41
C GLU A 441 -28.13 -2.66 40.92
N ILE A 442 -27.23 -3.32 40.18
CA ILE A 442 -27.49 -4.62 39.53
C ILE A 442 -26.95 -5.77 40.39
N PRO A 443 -27.81 -6.69 40.89
CA PRO A 443 -27.37 -7.80 41.73
C PRO A 443 -26.88 -9.04 40.94
N THR A 444 -26.85 -8.98 39.60
CA THR A 444 -26.47 -10.12 38.75
C THR A 444 -24.97 -10.12 38.41
N ILE A 445 -24.47 -11.22 37.86
CA ILE A 445 -23.06 -11.40 37.44
C ILE A 445 -22.60 -10.31 36.44
N GLU A 446 -23.54 -9.72 35.69
CA GLU A 446 -23.30 -8.59 34.77
C GLU A 446 -22.65 -7.38 35.47
N GLN A 447 -22.87 -7.19 36.77
CA GLN A 447 -22.21 -6.17 37.58
C GLN A 447 -20.67 -6.19 37.43
N TYR A 448 -20.05 -7.37 37.35
CA TYR A 448 -18.59 -7.47 37.15
C TYR A 448 -18.16 -7.01 35.76
N ALA A 449 -18.97 -7.29 34.73
CA ALA A 449 -18.73 -6.81 33.36
C ALA A 449 -18.93 -5.29 33.27
N MET A 450 -19.95 -4.72 33.92
CA MET A 450 -20.16 -3.27 33.95
C MET A 450 -19.04 -2.53 34.68
N ARG A 451 -18.54 -3.05 35.83
CA ARG A 451 -17.36 -2.48 36.49
C ARG A 451 -16.10 -2.57 35.62
N ALA A 452 -15.90 -3.69 34.91
CA ALA A 452 -14.81 -3.85 33.95
C ALA A 452 -14.91 -2.87 32.77
N PHE A 453 -16.12 -2.58 32.27
CA PHE A 453 -16.35 -1.56 31.24
C PHE A 453 -16.01 -0.16 31.75
N ALA A 454 -16.41 0.19 32.98
CA ALA A 454 -16.05 1.45 33.62
C ALA A 454 -14.51 1.60 33.78
N SER A 455 -13.80 0.53 34.15
CA SER A 455 -12.33 0.52 34.19
C SER A 455 -11.68 0.61 32.80
N ALA A 456 -12.33 0.10 31.74
CA ALA A 456 -11.84 0.24 30.38
C ALA A 456 -12.02 1.67 29.83
N LEU A 457 -13.09 2.37 30.21
CA LEU A 457 -13.28 3.79 29.88
C LEU A 457 -12.17 4.67 30.47
N ASP A 458 -11.64 4.33 31.65
CA ASP A 458 -10.51 5.03 32.26
C ASP A 458 -9.19 4.90 31.45
N ALA A 459 -9.08 3.96 30.50
CA ALA A 459 -7.85 3.77 29.70
C ALA A 459 -7.55 4.94 28.75
N VAL A 460 -8.59 5.60 28.21
CA VAL A 460 -8.46 6.79 27.36
C VAL A 460 -7.82 7.97 28.12
N PRO A 461 -8.37 8.42 29.26
CA PRO A 461 -7.73 9.45 30.08
C PRO A 461 -6.34 9.03 30.60
N LEU A 462 -6.12 7.77 31.00
CA LEU A 462 -4.78 7.30 31.41
C LEU A 462 -3.74 7.47 30.29
N ALA A 463 -4.08 7.10 29.06
CA ALA A 463 -3.20 7.29 27.90
C ALA A 463 -2.93 8.77 27.60
N LEU A 464 -3.94 9.65 27.76
CA LEU A 464 -3.76 11.10 27.60
C LEU A 464 -2.79 11.69 28.64
N ALA A 465 -2.88 11.27 29.91
CA ALA A 465 -1.93 11.68 30.95
C ALA A 465 -0.52 11.14 30.69
N GLU A 466 -0.39 9.86 30.34
CA GLU A 466 0.89 9.20 30.04
C GLU A 466 1.62 9.89 28.87
N ASN A 467 0.92 10.15 27.76
CA ASN A 467 1.48 10.86 26.60
C ASN A 467 1.82 12.33 26.92
N SER A 468 1.17 12.93 27.91
CA SER A 468 1.44 14.31 28.36
C SER A 468 2.57 14.40 29.40
N GLY A 469 3.15 13.28 29.83
CA GLY A 469 4.18 13.24 30.88
C GLY A 469 3.64 13.50 32.29
N LEU A 470 2.34 13.41 32.49
CA LEU A 470 1.69 13.52 33.80
C LEU A 470 1.64 12.14 34.49
N SER A 471 1.53 12.13 35.81
CA SER A 471 1.33 10.91 36.61
C SER A 471 -0.08 10.34 36.38
N PRO A 472 -0.27 9.24 35.62
CA PRO A 472 -1.60 8.89 35.11
C PRO A 472 -2.59 8.53 36.21
N ILE A 473 -2.11 7.82 37.24
CA ILE A 473 -2.94 7.35 38.36
C ILE A 473 -3.38 8.53 39.24
N GLU A 474 -2.46 9.44 39.58
CA GLU A 474 -2.76 10.60 40.43
C GLU A 474 -3.67 11.58 39.71
N THR A 475 -3.38 11.90 38.44
CA THR A 475 -4.21 12.80 37.62
C THR A 475 -5.62 12.24 37.41
N LEU A 476 -5.77 10.95 37.09
CA LEU A 476 -7.09 10.34 36.96
C LEU A 476 -7.86 10.36 38.29
N ALA A 477 -7.21 9.98 39.39
CA ALA A 477 -7.85 9.95 40.71
C ALA A 477 -8.32 11.34 41.17
N GLU A 478 -7.51 12.38 40.92
CA GLU A 478 -7.88 13.77 41.22
C GLU A 478 -9.09 14.20 40.39
N VAL A 479 -9.02 14.10 39.05
CA VAL A 479 -10.10 14.55 38.16
C VAL A 479 -11.39 13.77 38.43
N LYS A 480 -11.31 12.46 38.65
CA LYS A 480 -12.48 11.60 38.95
C LYS A 480 -13.11 11.95 40.30
N SER A 481 -12.30 12.23 41.33
CA SER A 481 -12.77 12.74 42.62
C SER A 481 -13.46 14.10 42.47
N ARG A 482 -12.87 15.02 41.71
CA ARG A 482 -13.46 16.34 41.43
C ARG A 482 -14.76 16.27 40.65
N GLN A 483 -14.86 15.44 39.61
CA GLN A 483 -16.13 15.23 38.89
C GLN A 483 -17.25 14.75 39.83
N ILE A 484 -16.95 13.86 40.79
CA ILE A 484 -17.90 13.35 41.77
C ILE A 484 -18.33 14.45 42.76
N ASN A 485 -17.37 15.21 43.31
CA ASN A 485 -17.63 16.22 44.34
C ASN A 485 -18.27 17.51 43.78
N GLU A 486 -17.82 17.97 42.61
CA GLU A 486 -18.32 19.18 41.95
C GLU A 486 -19.57 18.91 41.08
N GLY A 487 -19.87 17.64 40.77
CA GLY A 487 -20.97 17.25 39.89
C GLY A 487 -20.79 17.69 38.42
N SER A 488 -19.56 18.00 38.02
CA SER A 488 -19.23 18.62 36.73
C SER A 488 -18.54 17.65 35.78
N SER A 489 -19.24 17.24 34.70
CA SER A 489 -18.72 16.39 33.62
C SER A 489 -17.73 17.10 32.68
N ARG A 490 -17.37 18.36 32.96
CA ARG A 490 -16.48 19.20 32.14
C ARG A 490 -15.00 19.06 32.50
N LEU A 491 -14.70 18.46 33.64
CA LEU A 491 -13.33 18.36 34.16
C LEU A 491 -12.59 17.22 33.46
N GLY A 492 -11.53 17.55 32.72
CA GLY A 492 -10.70 16.61 31.99
C GLY A 492 -9.22 16.71 32.37
N ILE A 493 -8.38 16.06 31.56
CA ILE A 493 -6.93 16.04 31.72
C ILE A 493 -6.31 17.18 30.93
N ASP A 494 -5.56 18.04 31.62
CA ASP A 494 -4.84 19.16 31.03
C ASP A 494 -3.54 18.70 30.32
N CYS A 495 -3.69 18.20 29.11
CA CYS A 495 -2.58 17.74 28.26
C CYS A 495 -1.62 18.88 27.82
N ASN A 496 -1.99 20.14 28.08
CA ASN A 496 -1.23 21.32 27.67
C ASN A 496 -0.49 22.01 28.82
N GLY A 497 -0.76 21.65 30.08
CA GLY A 497 -0.12 22.26 31.26
C GLY A 497 -0.52 23.72 31.48
N ARG A 498 -1.78 24.08 31.18
CA ARG A 498 -2.36 25.42 31.40
C ARG A 498 -2.77 25.67 32.86
N GLY A 499 -2.87 24.63 33.69
CA GLY A 499 -3.25 24.72 35.11
C GLY A 499 -4.77 24.80 35.34
N GLU A 500 -5.58 24.34 34.39
CA GLU A 500 -7.06 24.37 34.46
C GLU A 500 -7.63 23.08 33.87
N ASN A 501 -8.51 22.39 34.60
CA ASN A 501 -9.11 21.12 34.18
C ASN A 501 -10.44 21.30 33.45
N ASP A 502 -11.09 22.47 33.51
CA ASP A 502 -12.36 22.70 32.81
C ASP A 502 -12.16 22.78 31.29
N MET A 503 -12.56 21.73 30.59
CA MET A 503 -12.46 21.60 29.14
C MET A 503 -13.28 22.66 28.38
N LYS A 504 -14.36 23.20 29.00
CA LYS A 504 -15.14 24.31 28.41
C LYS A 504 -14.30 25.58 28.32
N LYS A 505 -13.52 25.88 29.35
CA LYS A 505 -12.59 27.02 29.41
C LYS A 505 -11.36 26.80 28.54
N GLN A 506 -10.86 25.56 28.45
CA GLN A 506 -9.78 25.19 27.54
C GLN A 506 -10.20 25.21 26.05
N PHE A 507 -11.51 25.22 25.78
CA PHE A 507 -12.16 25.08 24.47
C PHE A 507 -11.91 23.73 23.76
N VAL A 508 -11.86 22.64 24.54
CA VAL A 508 -11.68 21.26 24.05
C VAL A 508 -13.06 20.60 23.90
N TYR A 509 -13.52 20.47 22.66
CA TYR A 509 -14.83 19.91 22.31
C TYR A 509 -14.68 18.74 21.35
N ASP A 510 -15.43 17.65 21.61
CA ASP A 510 -15.58 16.52 20.71
C ASP A 510 -17.05 16.47 20.24
N PRO A 511 -17.36 16.21 18.95
CA PRO A 511 -18.74 15.99 18.51
C PRO A 511 -19.36 14.78 19.21
N LEU A 512 -20.58 14.92 19.75
CA LEU A 512 -21.27 13.84 20.46
C LEU A 512 -21.40 12.57 19.61
N ILE A 513 -21.69 12.73 18.32
CA ILE A 513 -21.82 11.63 17.36
C ILE A 513 -20.54 10.80 17.26
N SER A 514 -19.36 11.42 17.37
CA SER A 514 -18.06 10.75 17.33
C SER A 514 -17.86 9.86 18.54
N LYS A 515 -18.01 10.41 19.76
CA LYS A 515 -17.83 9.65 21.01
C LYS A 515 -18.85 8.52 21.16
N ARG A 516 -20.10 8.76 20.78
CA ARG A 516 -21.14 7.72 20.76
C ARG A 516 -20.78 6.57 19.81
N GLN A 517 -20.29 6.88 18.61
CA GLN A 517 -19.93 5.85 17.62
C GLN A 517 -18.71 5.04 18.08
N GLN A 518 -17.70 5.68 18.68
CA GLN A 518 -16.54 4.98 19.28
C GLN A 518 -16.97 3.94 20.31
N TYR A 519 -17.90 4.27 21.22
CA TYR A 519 -18.36 3.32 22.25
C TYR A 519 -19.13 2.14 21.65
N LEU A 520 -20.02 2.41 20.68
CA LEU A 520 -20.81 1.38 20.00
C LEU A 520 -19.92 0.42 19.20
N LEU A 521 -19.05 0.96 18.34
CA LEU A 521 -18.18 0.14 17.47
C LEU A 521 -17.15 -0.67 18.27
N ALA A 522 -16.53 -0.08 19.30
CA ALA A 522 -15.60 -0.82 20.18
C ALA A 522 -16.31 -1.98 20.90
N THR A 523 -17.50 -1.73 21.45
CA THR A 523 -18.29 -2.77 22.16
C THR A 523 -18.73 -3.88 21.21
N GLN A 524 -19.22 -3.53 20.01
CA GLN A 524 -19.62 -4.49 18.99
C GLN A 524 -18.44 -5.37 18.53
N LEU A 525 -17.25 -4.79 18.32
CA LEU A 525 -16.07 -5.59 17.99
C LEU A 525 -15.72 -6.54 19.14
N VAL A 526 -15.65 -6.06 20.38
CA VAL A 526 -15.33 -6.90 21.55
C VAL A 526 -16.31 -8.05 21.67
N ARG A 527 -17.61 -7.80 21.46
CA ARG A 527 -18.66 -8.84 21.41
C ARG A 527 -18.47 -9.84 20.27
N ALA A 528 -17.98 -9.42 19.11
CA ALA A 528 -17.63 -10.33 18.01
C ALA A 528 -16.41 -11.20 18.37
N VAL A 529 -15.35 -10.61 18.93
CA VAL A 529 -14.12 -11.30 19.33
C VAL A 529 -14.37 -12.32 20.45
N LEU A 530 -15.15 -11.97 21.48
CA LEU A 530 -15.49 -12.87 22.59
C LEU A 530 -16.41 -14.05 22.20
N LYS A 531 -17.01 -14.01 21.00
CA LYS A 531 -17.79 -15.13 20.43
C LYS A 531 -16.94 -16.12 19.63
N ILE A 532 -15.68 -15.80 19.35
CA ILE A 532 -14.75 -16.69 18.62
C ILE A 532 -14.03 -17.55 19.65
N ASP A 533 -14.48 -18.79 19.81
CA ASP A 533 -13.86 -19.82 20.65
C ASP A 533 -12.89 -20.71 19.86
N ASP A 534 -13.20 -20.95 18.59
CA ASP A 534 -12.44 -21.80 17.67
C ASP A 534 -11.78 -20.98 16.54
N VAL A 535 -10.45 -21.07 16.42
CA VAL A 535 -9.73 -20.63 15.21
C VAL A 535 -9.07 -21.83 14.56
N ILE A 536 -9.37 -22.02 13.26
CA ILE A 536 -8.82 -23.06 12.40
C ILE A 536 -8.01 -22.37 11.30
N ILE A 537 -6.70 -22.57 11.29
CA ILE A 537 -5.82 -22.07 10.22
C ILE A 537 -5.58 -23.21 9.24
N ALA A 538 -6.12 -23.07 8.03
CA ALA A 538 -5.77 -23.90 6.88
C ALA A 538 -4.47 -23.40 6.25
N GLY A 539 -3.60 -24.31 5.79
CA GLY A 539 -2.37 -23.92 5.09
C GLY A 539 -2.67 -23.44 3.66
N GLU A 540 -1.92 -22.46 3.18
CA GLU A 540 -2.12 -21.74 1.90
C GLU A 540 -2.34 -22.63 0.66
N ALA A 541 -1.86 -23.89 0.70
CA ALA A 541 -2.10 -24.87 -0.35
C ALA A 541 -3.60 -25.15 -0.60
N GLU A 542 -4.45 -25.19 0.43
CA GLU A 542 -5.90 -25.39 0.26
C GLU A 542 -6.58 -24.17 -0.37
N GLU A 543 -6.13 -22.95 -0.04
CA GLU A 543 -6.72 -21.73 -0.61
C GLU A 543 -6.38 -21.60 -2.11
N LEU A 544 -5.16 -22.01 -2.50
CA LEU A 544 -4.77 -22.10 -3.90
C LEU A 544 -5.55 -23.19 -4.64
N GLU A 545 -5.71 -24.38 -4.07
CA GLU A 545 -6.52 -25.46 -4.67
C GLU A 545 -8.01 -25.09 -4.79
N GLN A 546 -8.59 -24.41 -3.80
CA GLN A 546 -9.97 -23.93 -3.86
C GLN A 546 -10.13 -22.88 -4.96
N ARG A 547 -9.21 -21.90 -5.06
CA ARG A 547 -9.19 -20.93 -6.17
C ARG A 547 -9.04 -21.61 -7.52
N ILE A 548 -8.21 -22.66 -7.63
CA ILE A 548 -8.05 -23.46 -8.86
C ILE A 548 -9.34 -24.23 -9.19
N LYS A 549 -9.99 -24.88 -8.21
CA LYS A 549 -11.28 -25.59 -8.39
C LYS A 549 -12.42 -24.67 -8.83
N ILE A 550 -12.51 -23.47 -8.24
CA ILE A 550 -13.50 -22.45 -8.63
C ILE A 550 -13.24 -21.95 -10.07
N ARG A 551 -11.97 -21.84 -10.47
CA ARG A 551 -11.59 -21.43 -11.83
C ARG A 551 -11.87 -22.54 -12.85
N SER A 552 -11.50 -23.79 -12.55
CA SER A 552 -11.75 -24.93 -13.44
C SER A 552 -13.25 -25.24 -13.64
N SER A 553 -14.12 -24.87 -12.69
CA SER A 553 -15.58 -25.00 -12.88
C SER A 553 -16.17 -23.96 -13.85
N HIS A 554 -15.48 -22.84 -14.07
CA HIS A 554 -15.87 -21.83 -15.07
C HIS A 554 -15.33 -22.15 -16.47
N ASP A 555 -14.14 -22.76 -16.55
CA ASP A 555 -13.45 -23.04 -17.83
C ASP A 555 -13.85 -24.37 -18.50
N ALA A 556 -14.83 -25.11 -17.95
CA ALA A 556 -15.28 -26.43 -18.42
C ALA A 556 -16.13 -26.41 -19.73
N LYS A 557 -15.71 -25.64 -20.74
CA LYS A 557 -16.30 -25.59 -22.10
C LYS A 557 -15.23 -25.55 -23.22
N ALA A 558 -14.34 -26.53 -23.22
CA ALA A 558 -13.59 -26.95 -24.41
C ALA A 558 -13.22 -28.44 -24.30
N PRO A 559 -13.29 -29.24 -25.40
CA PRO A 559 -12.97 -30.66 -25.35
C PRO A 559 -11.45 -30.92 -25.36
N SER A 560 -11.06 -32.03 -24.75
CA SER A 560 -9.69 -32.51 -24.61
C SER A 560 -9.34 -33.57 -25.64
N ASP A 561 -8.15 -33.45 -26.25
CA ASP A 561 -7.43 -34.57 -26.88
C ASP A 561 -6.01 -34.60 -26.31
N TYR A 562 -5.64 -35.70 -25.63
CA TYR A 562 -4.48 -36.56 -25.94
C TYR A 562 -4.25 -37.62 -24.84
N HIS A 563 -3.77 -38.79 -25.26
CA HIS A 563 -3.74 -40.03 -24.46
C HIS A 563 -2.47 -40.27 -23.63
N ASP A 564 -2.68 -41.15 -22.63
CA ASP A 564 -1.77 -41.93 -21.78
C ASP A 564 -0.36 -42.28 -22.30
N VAL A 565 0.62 -42.39 -21.38
CA VAL A 565 1.25 -43.68 -21.01
C VAL A 565 1.78 -43.66 -19.55
N ASN A 566 1.77 -44.80 -18.86
CA ASN A 566 2.20 -45.01 -17.45
C ASN A 566 3.41 -46.04 -17.38
N PRO A 567 3.97 -46.49 -16.23
CA PRO A 567 5.45 -46.58 -16.06
C PRO A 567 6.02 -47.93 -15.55
N PHE A 568 7.36 -48.01 -15.42
CA PHE A 568 8.19 -48.90 -14.57
C PHE A 568 9.68 -48.54 -14.80
N SER A 569 10.72 -48.86 -13.99
CA SER A 569 10.94 -49.37 -12.62
C SER A 569 12.41 -48.98 -12.21
N CYS A 570 13.09 -49.33 -11.10
CA CYS A 570 12.84 -50.25 -9.97
C CYS A 570 13.57 -49.76 -8.67
N ALA A 571 14.19 -50.66 -7.90
CA ALA A 571 14.61 -50.52 -6.50
C ALA A 571 16.14 -50.59 -6.19
N CYS A 572 16.45 -50.55 -4.88
CA CYS A 572 17.64 -51.07 -4.15
C CYS A 572 18.82 -50.15 -3.72
N ALA A 573 18.75 -49.75 -2.44
CA ALA A 573 19.75 -49.79 -1.34
C ALA A 573 21.28 -49.90 -1.58
N VAL A 574 22.05 -49.20 -0.74
CA VAL A 574 22.94 -49.78 0.33
C VAL A 574 23.48 -48.65 1.23
N SER A 575 23.58 -48.92 2.55
CA SER A 575 24.12 -47.99 3.56
C SER A 575 25.64 -48.07 3.70
N PHE A 576 26.28 -46.97 4.11
CA PHE A 576 27.47 -47.03 4.98
C PHE A 576 27.51 -45.81 5.91
N ALA A 577 27.79 -46.07 7.19
CA ALA A 577 27.96 -45.05 8.23
C ALA A 577 29.44 -44.78 8.49
N PHE A 578 29.76 -43.56 8.94
CA PHE A 578 30.98 -43.27 9.69
C PHE A 578 30.65 -42.27 10.80
N ASN A 579 31.32 -42.43 11.94
CA ASN A 579 30.91 -41.91 13.24
C ASN A 579 31.86 -40.79 13.76
N ASP A 580 31.64 -40.38 15.01
CA ASP A 580 32.59 -39.70 15.93
C ASP A 580 32.77 -38.18 15.72
N HIS A 581 32.29 -37.32 16.64
CA HIS A 581 32.93 -36.84 17.89
C HIS A 581 33.70 -35.50 17.67
N THR A 582 33.81 -34.50 18.56
CA THR A 582 33.35 -34.28 19.97
C THR A 582 33.40 -32.78 20.36
N THR A 583 32.75 -32.43 21.50
CA THR A 583 33.10 -31.36 22.48
C THR A 583 33.18 -29.86 22.12
N SER A 584 32.14 -29.12 22.54
CA SER A 584 32.10 -28.05 23.57
C SER A 584 33.03 -26.81 23.60
N MET A 585 32.35 -25.70 23.93
CA MET A 585 32.72 -24.57 24.83
C MET A 585 33.21 -23.23 24.26
N SER A 586 33.06 -22.21 25.10
CA SER A 586 32.73 -20.82 24.78
C SER A 586 33.91 -19.87 24.59
N THR A 587 33.71 -18.83 23.77
CA THR A 587 34.01 -17.42 24.13
C THR A 587 33.29 -16.48 23.16
N ALA A 588 32.77 -15.37 23.66
CA ALA A 588 32.22 -14.32 22.80
C ALA A 588 33.36 -13.39 22.36
N ASN A 589 33.60 -13.29 21.05
CA ASN A 589 34.23 -12.12 20.41
C ASN A 589 34.05 -12.18 18.89
N PHE A 590 33.77 -11.01 18.30
CA PHE A 590 33.88 -10.62 16.89
C PHE A 590 34.08 -11.73 15.83
N GLN A 591 33.03 -12.05 15.06
CA GLN A 591 33.14 -12.83 13.82
C GLN A 591 32.92 -11.90 12.61
N PRO A 592 33.87 -11.76 11.66
CA PRO A 592 33.58 -11.10 10.41
C PRO A 592 32.52 -11.90 9.64
N ARG A 593 31.40 -11.24 9.29
CA ARG A 593 30.54 -11.73 8.20
C ARG A 593 31.41 -11.81 6.93
N TRP A 594 31.13 -12.81 6.08
CA TRP A 594 31.95 -13.20 4.92
C TRP A 594 33.22 -14.02 5.23
N THR A 595 33.06 -15.19 5.86
CA THR A 595 34.00 -16.31 5.67
C THR A 595 33.31 -17.44 4.92
N CYS A 596 33.71 -17.65 3.66
CA CYS A 596 33.11 -18.67 2.81
C CYS A 596 33.68 -20.06 3.13
N LYS A 597 33.19 -20.68 4.22
CA LYS A 597 33.60 -22.03 4.64
C LYS A 597 33.19 -23.05 3.58
N TYR A 598 34.17 -23.61 2.87
CA TYR A 598 33.98 -24.66 1.87
C TYR A 598 33.34 -25.91 2.51
N ARG A 599 32.02 -26.05 2.38
CA ARG A 599 31.22 -27.16 2.91
C ARG A 599 30.01 -27.40 2.02
N LYS A 600 29.40 -28.59 2.09
CA LYS A 600 28.11 -28.86 1.43
C LYS A 600 27.01 -27.95 2.00
N PRO A 601 26.09 -27.41 1.19
CA PRO A 601 25.00 -26.55 1.68
C PRO A 601 24.09 -27.33 2.62
N ARG A 602 23.67 -26.67 3.71
CA ARG A 602 22.84 -27.25 4.78
C ARG A 602 21.35 -27.06 4.52
N ASN A 603 20.97 -25.92 3.96
CA ASN A 603 19.58 -25.51 3.72
C ASN A 603 19.33 -25.30 2.22
N PRO A 604 18.07 -25.41 1.73
CA PRO A 604 17.72 -25.13 0.33
C PRO A 604 18.18 -23.74 -0.17
N ILE A 605 18.07 -22.72 0.67
CA ILE A 605 18.50 -21.35 0.35
C ILE A 605 20.02 -21.30 0.08
N GLU A 606 20.84 -21.93 0.93
CA GLU A 606 22.31 -21.99 0.77
C GLU A 606 22.71 -22.78 -0.51
N ALA A 607 21.87 -23.72 -0.95
CA ALA A 607 22.05 -24.45 -2.21
C ALA A 607 21.62 -23.62 -3.44
N GLN A 608 20.53 -22.87 -3.33
CA GLN A 608 20.02 -21.98 -4.39
C GLN A 608 20.96 -20.77 -4.61
N ASP A 609 21.53 -20.20 -3.56
CA ASP A 609 22.51 -19.12 -3.64
C ASP A 609 23.79 -19.56 -4.37
N LEU A 610 24.33 -20.73 -4.02
CA LEU A 610 25.49 -21.36 -4.67
C LEU A 610 25.24 -21.66 -6.17
N TYR A 611 23.98 -21.88 -6.55
CA TYR A 611 23.56 -22.15 -7.91
C TYR A 611 23.35 -20.85 -8.73
N ASN A 612 22.88 -19.75 -8.14
CA ASN A 612 22.38 -18.56 -8.87
C ASN A 612 23.06 -17.19 -8.61
N HIS A 613 23.76 -16.93 -7.49
CA HIS A 613 24.05 -15.54 -7.09
C HIS A 613 25.45 -15.00 -7.47
N ASN A 614 25.49 -13.84 -8.16
CA ASN A 614 26.67 -13.21 -8.79
C ASN A 614 27.77 -12.66 -7.84
N GLY A 615 27.78 -13.07 -6.57
CA GLY A 615 28.75 -12.63 -5.55
C GLY A 615 29.86 -13.66 -5.33
N LEU A 616 30.81 -13.76 -6.26
CA LEU A 616 32.03 -14.59 -6.19
C LEU A 616 31.90 -16.13 -6.11
N ARG A 617 30.70 -16.73 -5.93
CA ARG A 617 30.47 -18.19 -6.04
C ARG A 617 29.15 -18.56 -6.69
N THR A 618 29.20 -18.76 -8.00
CA THR A 618 28.06 -19.25 -8.78
C THR A 618 28.53 -20.29 -9.79
N VAL A 619 27.93 -21.47 -9.83
CA VAL A 619 28.24 -22.44 -10.90
C VAL A 619 27.79 -21.91 -12.26
N ARG A 620 26.60 -21.31 -12.32
CA ARG A 620 25.96 -20.86 -13.55
C ARG A 620 26.58 -19.60 -14.16
N THR A 621 27.00 -18.64 -13.33
CA THR A 621 27.64 -17.40 -13.80
C THR A 621 29.04 -17.65 -14.35
N VAL A 622 29.81 -18.58 -13.76
CA VAL A 622 31.11 -19.01 -14.30
C VAL A 622 30.92 -19.64 -15.68
N ALA A 623 30.00 -20.60 -15.82
CA ALA A 623 29.71 -21.26 -17.10
C ALA A 623 29.28 -20.27 -18.21
N TYR A 624 28.48 -19.26 -17.86
CA TYR A 624 28.05 -18.25 -18.84
C TYR A 624 29.18 -17.30 -19.26
N LEU A 625 30.01 -16.89 -18.30
CA LEU A 625 31.10 -15.94 -18.54
C LEU A 625 32.20 -16.53 -19.42
N LEU A 626 32.44 -17.84 -19.34
CA LEU A 626 33.41 -18.53 -20.20
C LEU A 626 32.90 -18.69 -21.64
N ASP A 627 31.68 -19.19 -21.83
CA ASP A 627 31.25 -19.75 -23.13
C ASP A 627 30.36 -18.82 -23.99
N SER A 628 29.72 -17.79 -23.42
CA SER A 628 28.60 -17.11 -24.12
C SER A 628 28.39 -15.63 -23.76
N SER A 629 29.34 -15.00 -23.06
CA SER A 629 29.25 -13.61 -22.62
C SER A 629 29.71 -12.57 -23.65
N SER A 630 29.09 -12.47 -24.84
CA SER A 630 29.45 -11.44 -25.85
C SER A 630 28.73 -10.10 -25.64
N GLU A 631 27.69 -10.05 -24.81
CA GLU A 631 26.79 -8.88 -24.68
C GLU A 631 27.48 -7.58 -24.19
N TRP A 632 28.61 -7.68 -23.47
CA TRP A 632 29.36 -6.51 -22.99
C TRP A 632 30.14 -5.78 -24.09
N LEU A 633 30.36 -6.42 -25.25
CA LEU A 633 31.04 -5.85 -26.41
C LEU A 633 30.09 -5.16 -27.40
N ILE A 634 28.78 -5.39 -27.30
CA ILE A 634 27.74 -4.73 -28.13
C ILE A 634 27.88 -3.19 -28.19
N PRO A 635 28.25 -2.46 -27.12
CA PRO A 635 28.47 -1.01 -27.19
C PRO A 635 29.67 -0.59 -28.04
N ALA A 636 30.65 -1.47 -28.27
CA ALA A 636 31.83 -1.21 -29.08
C ALA A 636 31.68 -1.74 -30.52
N PHE A 637 30.98 -2.87 -30.70
CA PHE A 637 30.75 -3.51 -32.00
C PHE A 637 29.26 -3.86 -32.16
N PRO A 638 28.42 -2.92 -32.65
CA PRO A 638 26.96 -3.10 -32.72
C PRO A 638 26.50 -4.28 -33.57
N VAL A 639 27.32 -4.72 -34.55
CA VAL A 639 27.04 -5.89 -35.41
C VAL A 639 26.86 -7.16 -34.58
N LEU A 640 27.54 -7.30 -33.44
CA LEU A 640 27.42 -8.46 -32.56
C LEU A 640 26.00 -8.67 -32.02
N ALA A 641 25.17 -7.63 -31.94
CA ALA A 641 23.76 -7.75 -31.53
C ALA A 641 22.85 -8.38 -32.59
N SER A 642 23.37 -8.69 -33.78
CA SER A 642 22.63 -9.31 -34.90
C SER A 642 22.96 -10.79 -35.11
N LEU A 643 23.87 -11.35 -34.30
CA LEU A 643 24.26 -12.76 -34.38
C LEU A 643 23.21 -13.68 -33.72
N PRO A 644 22.98 -14.90 -34.28
CA PRO A 644 22.19 -15.93 -33.62
C PRO A 644 22.73 -16.30 -32.23
N PRO A 645 21.87 -16.67 -31.25
CA PRO A 645 22.30 -16.98 -29.88
C PRO A 645 23.38 -18.05 -29.76
N GLU A 646 23.42 -18.96 -30.74
CA GLU A 646 24.37 -20.07 -30.85
C GLU A 646 25.80 -19.60 -31.16
N LEU A 647 25.95 -18.47 -31.87
CA LEU A 647 27.23 -17.88 -32.29
C LEU A 647 27.80 -16.85 -31.29
N HIS A 648 27.16 -16.65 -30.13
CA HIS A 648 27.74 -15.87 -29.03
C HIS A 648 28.97 -16.57 -28.44
N PHE A 649 30.12 -15.90 -28.48
CA PHE A 649 31.38 -16.31 -27.83
C PHE A 649 31.50 -15.68 -26.43
N GLY A 650 32.33 -16.25 -25.57
CA GLY A 650 32.55 -15.75 -24.21
C GLY A 650 33.96 -15.19 -23.97
N LEU A 651 34.30 -15.01 -22.68
CA LEU A 651 35.52 -14.29 -22.29
C LEU A 651 36.81 -15.04 -22.67
N GLU A 652 36.73 -16.36 -22.78
CA GLU A 652 37.82 -17.25 -23.16
C GLU A 652 38.30 -16.97 -24.60
N SER A 653 37.38 -16.99 -25.58
CA SER A 653 37.67 -16.70 -26.99
C SER A 653 38.21 -15.27 -27.21
N VAL A 654 37.81 -14.31 -26.37
CA VAL A 654 38.30 -12.91 -26.44
C VAL A 654 39.72 -12.77 -25.89
N ILE A 655 40.08 -13.52 -24.85
CA ILE A 655 41.45 -13.53 -24.32
C ILE A 655 42.37 -14.35 -25.22
N GLY A 656 41.90 -15.50 -25.76
CA GLY A 656 42.64 -16.30 -26.74
C GLY A 656 43.04 -15.48 -27.97
N ALA A 657 42.08 -14.81 -28.61
CA ALA A 657 42.33 -13.95 -29.77
C ALA A 657 43.30 -12.77 -29.49
N ALA A 658 43.51 -12.39 -28.22
CA ALA A 658 44.49 -11.38 -27.82
C ALA A 658 45.86 -11.99 -27.47
N VAL A 659 45.88 -13.13 -26.77
CA VAL A 659 47.07 -13.90 -26.40
C VAL A 659 46.70 -15.40 -26.28
N PRO A 660 46.96 -16.23 -27.32
CA PRO A 660 46.38 -17.57 -27.43
C PRO A 660 46.57 -18.45 -26.19
N ILE A 661 47.81 -18.65 -25.75
CA ILE A 661 48.18 -19.52 -24.61
C ILE A 661 47.59 -19.02 -23.27
N LEU A 662 47.27 -17.73 -23.16
CA LEU A 662 46.72 -17.15 -21.93
C LEU A 662 45.19 -17.34 -21.85
N GLY A 663 44.49 -17.45 -22.98
CA GLY A 663 43.06 -17.79 -23.01
C GLY A 663 42.80 -19.14 -22.36
N ASP A 664 43.39 -20.19 -22.94
CA ASP A 664 43.25 -21.60 -22.52
C ASP A 664 43.57 -21.80 -21.03
N ILE A 665 44.65 -21.16 -20.53
CA ILE A 665 45.03 -21.26 -19.12
C ILE A 665 43.95 -20.65 -18.20
N PHE A 666 43.37 -19.50 -18.58
CA PHE A 666 42.29 -18.89 -17.80
C PHE A 666 40.99 -19.70 -17.87
N GLY A 667 40.66 -20.24 -19.05
CA GLY A 667 39.54 -21.16 -19.26
C GLY A 667 39.62 -22.40 -18.38
N VAL A 668 40.73 -23.13 -18.47
CA VAL A 668 40.97 -24.34 -17.64
C VAL A 668 40.91 -24.03 -16.14
N ILE A 669 41.47 -22.92 -15.67
CA ILE A 669 41.43 -22.55 -14.24
C ILE A 669 39.98 -22.29 -13.77
N LEU A 670 39.19 -21.57 -14.54
CA LEU A 670 37.81 -21.23 -14.18
C LEU A 670 36.84 -22.41 -14.39
N GLY A 671 37.07 -23.24 -15.41
CA GLY A 671 36.36 -24.51 -15.61
C GLY A 671 36.62 -25.50 -14.47
N LEU A 672 37.89 -25.65 -14.02
CA LEU A 672 38.22 -26.45 -12.83
C LEU A 672 37.52 -25.90 -11.58
N TYR A 673 37.40 -24.58 -11.45
CA TYR A 673 36.63 -23.96 -10.36
C TYR A 673 35.13 -24.26 -10.45
N GLN A 674 34.54 -24.28 -11.66
CA GLN A 674 33.15 -24.71 -11.87
C GLN A 674 32.93 -26.18 -11.48
N VAL A 675 33.82 -27.09 -11.87
CA VAL A 675 33.77 -28.50 -11.47
C VAL A 675 33.89 -28.63 -9.95
N PHE A 676 34.81 -27.88 -9.33
CA PHE A 676 34.98 -27.84 -7.88
C PHE A 676 33.74 -27.36 -7.13
N LEU A 677 33.09 -26.27 -7.58
CA LEU A 677 31.83 -25.80 -7.00
C LEU A 677 30.71 -26.84 -7.16
N SER A 678 30.68 -27.55 -8.29
CA SER A 678 29.69 -28.59 -8.58
C SER A 678 29.81 -29.81 -7.65
N MET A 679 31.01 -30.11 -7.14
CA MET A 679 31.22 -31.19 -6.17
C MET A 679 30.49 -30.99 -4.83
N PHE A 680 30.16 -29.75 -4.43
CA PHE A 680 29.41 -29.50 -3.19
C PHE A 680 27.97 -30.04 -3.21
N PHE A 681 27.38 -30.21 -4.40
CA PHE A 681 26.07 -30.85 -4.55
C PHE A 681 26.13 -32.39 -4.38
N GLY A 682 27.33 -32.98 -4.27
CA GLY A 682 27.49 -34.42 -4.01
C GLY A 682 27.29 -35.30 -5.24
N LEU A 683 27.74 -34.84 -6.41
CA LEU A 683 27.73 -35.57 -7.67
C LEU A 683 28.46 -36.93 -7.58
N SER A 684 28.03 -37.88 -8.40
CA SER A 684 28.74 -39.17 -8.54
C SER A 684 30.13 -38.99 -9.18
N ARG A 685 31.08 -39.86 -8.82
CA ARG A 685 32.44 -39.83 -9.36
C ARG A 685 32.47 -39.91 -10.89
N ASN A 686 31.54 -40.66 -11.48
CA ASN A 686 31.41 -40.80 -12.94
C ASN A 686 31.05 -39.47 -13.61
N ILE A 687 30.13 -38.69 -13.01
CA ILE A 687 29.73 -37.38 -13.54
C ILE A 687 30.88 -36.38 -13.43
N ILE A 688 31.58 -36.33 -12.29
CA ILE A 688 32.76 -35.48 -12.12
C ILE A 688 33.86 -35.85 -13.13
N GLY A 689 34.05 -37.16 -13.40
CA GLY A 689 34.95 -37.65 -14.45
C GLY A 689 34.58 -37.15 -15.85
N TRP A 690 33.30 -37.18 -16.21
CA TRP A 690 32.82 -36.58 -17.48
C TRP A 690 33.02 -35.07 -17.53
N MET A 691 32.83 -34.35 -16.42
CA MET A 691 33.03 -32.89 -16.40
C MET A 691 34.51 -32.50 -16.59
N LEU A 692 35.42 -33.28 -15.99
CA LEU A 692 36.86 -33.14 -16.20
C LEU A 692 37.26 -33.54 -17.63
N PHE A 693 36.64 -34.58 -18.19
CA PHE A 693 36.90 -35.00 -19.58
C PHE A 693 36.54 -33.90 -20.58
N TYR A 694 35.40 -33.23 -20.42
CA TYR A 694 35.04 -32.11 -21.31
C TYR A 694 36.03 -30.95 -21.23
N LEU A 695 36.50 -30.60 -20.02
CA LEU A 695 37.49 -29.53 -19.84
C LEU A 695 38.88 -29.89 -20.38
N VAL A 696 39.27 -31.16 -20.28
CA VAL A 696 40.52 -31.66 -20.88
C VAL A 696 40.41 -31.67 -22.41
N LEU A 697 39.26 -32.05 -22.97
CA LEU A 697 39.01 -32.01 -24.41
C LEU A 697 39.09 -30.59 -24.96
N ASP A 698 38.48 -29.62 -24.26
CA ASP A 698 38.59 -28.18 -24.49
C ASP A 698 40.06 -27.74 -24.59
N ALA A 699 40.83 -28.01 -23.54
CA ALA A 699 42.25 -27.66 -23.47
C ALA A 699 43.12 -28.33 -24.55
N PHE A 700 42.71 -29.50 -25.06
CA PHE A 700 43.40 -30.16 -26.18
C PHE A 700 43.03 -29.57 -27.54
N ILE A 701 41.85 -28.97 -27.68
CA ILE A 701 41.37 -28.31 -28.91
C ILE A 701 42.00 -26.92 -29.04
N GLY A 702 41.99 -26.11 -27.97
CA GLY A 702 42.57 -24.75 -27.94
C GLY A 702 44.07 -24.68 -28.29
N VAL A 703 44.85 -25.73 -27.97
CA VAL A 703 46.30 -25.83 -28.26
C VAL A 703 46.66 -25.67 -29.75
N ILE A 704 45.72 -25.87 -30.68
CA ILE A 704 45.94 -25.66 -32.12
C ILE A 704 45.66 -24.19 -32.49
N PRO A 705 46.68 -23.36 -32.82
CA PRO A 705 46.45 -21.95 -33.10
C PRO A 705 45.47 -21.74 -34.27
N VAL A 706 44.59 -20.73 -34.17
CA VAL A 706 43.57 -20.33 -35.16
C VAL A 706 42.43 -21.35 -35.37
N ILE A 707 42.69 -22.66 -35.33
CA ILE A 707 41.66 -23.69 -35.47
C ILE A 707 40.97 -23.97 -34.13
N GLY A 708 41.72 -23.98 -33.02
CA GLY A 708 41.22 -24.13 -31.66
C GLY A 708 40.17 -23.07 -31.34
N GLU A 709 40.52 -21.79 -31.45
CA GLU A 709 39.62 -20.65 -31.18
C GLU A 709 38.25 -20.74 -31.90
N PHE A 710 38.21 -21.30 -33.12
CA PHE A 710 36.95 -21.50 -33.85
C PHE A 710 36.16 -22.72 -33.34
N LEU A 711 36.86 -23.79 -32.94
CA LEU A 711 36.27 -24.99 -32.37
C LEU A 711 35.79 -24.76 -30.92
N ASP A 712 36.44 -23.93 -30.12
CA ASP A 712 36.02 -23.58 -28.76
C ASP A 712 34.70 -22.80 -28.76
N VAL A 713 34.50 -21.92 -29.77
CA VAL A 713 33.21 -21.25 -30.01
C VAL A 713 32.10 -22.25 -30.37
N ALA A 714 32.44 -23.38 -30.99
CA ALA A 714 31.49 -24.45 -31.30
C ALA A 714 31.29 -25.44 -30.13
N PHE A 715 32.33 -25.70 -29.34
CA PHE A 715 32.35 -26.70 -28.27
C PHE A 715 32.34 -26.03 -26.88
N LYS A 716 31.15 -25.63 -26.45
CA LYS A 716 30.93 -24.89 -25.19
C LYS A 716 31.00 -25.80 -23.95
N ALA A 717 32.21 -26.20 -23.55
CA ALA A 717 32.46 -27.21 -22.53
C ALA A 717 31.89 -26.85 -21.15
N ASN A 718 31.94 -25.57 -20.75
CA ASN A 718 31.46 -25.13 -19.44
C ASN A 718 29.92 -25.14 -19.36
N LEU A 719 29.23 -24.89 -20.49
CA LEU A 719 27.79 -25.11 -20.64
C LEU A 719 27.41 -26.59 -20.71
N TYR A 720 28.23 -27.45 -21.32
CA TYR A 720 28.03 -28.91 -21.23
C TYR A 720 28.14 -29.40 -19.77
N ASN A 721 29.14 -28.89 -19.03
CA ASN A 721 29.32 -29.14 -17.60
C ASN A 721 28.11 -28.67 -16.77
N LEU A 722 27.58 -27.47 -17.05
CA LEU A 722 26.37 -26.96 -16.39
C LEU A 722 25.14 -27.84 -16.67
N ARG A 723 24.91 -28.22 -17.94
CA ARG A 723 23.80 -29.12 -18.33
C ARG A 723 23.88 -30.48 -17.63
N LEU A 724 25.09 -31.02 -17.47
CA LEU A 724 25.31 -32.29 -16.80
C LEU A 724 24.99 -32.21 -15.30
N LEU A 725 25.38 -31.11 -14.63
CA LEU A 725 24.97 -30.80 -13.26
C LEU A 725 23.44 -30.67 -13.15
N GLU A 726 22.81 -29.85 -13.99
CA GLU A 726 21.35 -29.62 -13.93
C GLU A 726 20.55 -30.91 -14.15
N LYS A 727 21.01 -31.80 -15.03
CA LYS A 727 20.40 -33.12 -15.26
C LYS A 727 20.44 -33.98 -13.99
N GLU A 728 21.54 -33.96 -13.25
CA GLU A 728 21.68 -34.73 -12.00
C GLU A 728 20.94 -34.07 -10.82
N LEU A 729 20.89 -32.74 -10.76
CA LEU A 729 20.07 -32.01 -9.76
C LEU A 729 18.58 -32.32 -9.93
N LYS A 730 18.08 -32.39 -11.17
CA LYS A 730 16.70 -32.82 -11.48
C LYS A 730 16.43 -34.28 -11.14
N ARG A 731 17.44 -35.15 -11.28
CA ARG A 731 17.32 -36.58 -10.96
C ARG A 731 17.38 -36.88 -9.45
N SER A 732 18.10 -36.05 -8.69
CA SER A 732 18.25 -36.21 -7.25
C SER A 732 17.03 -35.64 -6.50
N PRO A 733 16.20 -36.47 -5.82
CA PRO A 733 15.00 -35.98 -5.12
C PRO A 733 15.33 -34.97 -4.01
N ARG A 734 16.54 -35.02 -3.45
CA ARG A 734 17.04 -34.07 -2.44
C ARG A 734 17.26 -32.66 -2.99
N TRP A 735 17.64 -32.53 -4.25
CA TRP A 735 17.97 -31.23 -4.85
C TRP A 735 16.88 -30.71 -5.81
N ALA A 736 16.11 -31.60 -6.43
CA ALA A 736 15.01 -31.22 -7.33
C ALA A 736 13.93 -30.33 -6.66
N GLN A 737 13.72 -30.47 -5.35
CA GLN A 737 12.82 -29.60 -4.56
C GLN A 737 13.51 -28.37 -3.95
N ALA A 738 14.85 -28.37 -3.89
CA ALA A 738 15.62 -27.36 -3.16
C ALA A 738 16.31 -26.33 -4.06
N VAL A 739 16.58 -26.68 -5.32
CA VAL A 739 17.24 -25.83 -6.31
C VAL A 739 16.28 -25.59 -7.48
N ILE A 740 15.79 -24.35 -7.60
CA ILE A 740 14.87 -23.96 -8.68
C ILE A 740 15.70 -23.65 -9.93
N ILE A 741 15.58 -24.51 -10.94
CA ILE A 741 16.22 -24.38 -12.26
C ILE A 741 15.22 -23.66 -13.20
N PRO A 742 15.45 -22.39 -13.57
CA PRO A 742 14.53 -21.65 -14.43
C PRO A 742 14.59 -22.13 -15.88
N GLN A 743 13.55 -21.82 -16.65
CA GLN A 743 13.46 -22.23 -18.05
C GLN A 743 14.41 -21.40 -18.95
N TYR A 744 14.72 -21.92 -20.13
CA TYR A 744 15.82 -21.45 -20.98
C TYR A 744 15.71 -19.97 -21.40
N THR A 745 14.50 -19.41 -21.41
CA THR A 745 14.19 -18.03 -21.83
C THR A 745 14.40 -16.94 -20.76
N ASP A 746 14.48 -17.30 -19.47
CA ASP A 746 14.57 -16.32 -18.37
C ASP A 746 16.02 -15.86 -18.06
N TRP A 747 16.95 -16.16 -18.95
CA TRP A 747 18.38 -16.22 -18.64
C TRP A 747 19.18 -14.94 -18.94
N ILE A 748 18.65 -14.00 -19.73
CA ILE A 748 19.33 -12.71 -19.99
C ILE A 748 19.26 -11.82 -18.74
N PRO A 749 20.39 -11.44 -18.11
CA PRO A 749 20.38 -10.59 -16.92
C PRO A 749 19.94 -9.15 -17.27
N ARG A 750 18.66 -8.84 -17.06
CA ARG A 750 18.10 -7.50 -17.30
C ARG A 750 18.82 -6.46 -16.42
N ARG A 751 19.43 -5.45 -17.05
CA ARG A 751 20.05 -4.30 -16.37
C ARG A 751 19.04 -3.60 -15.44
N LYS A 752 19.28 -3.60 -14.12
CA LYS A 752 18.54 -2.75 -13.18
C LYS A 752 18.75 -1.27 -13.54
N LYS A 753 17.66 -0.51 -13.76
CA LYS A 753 17.71 0.95 -13.76
C LYS A 753 17.82 1.44 -12.32
N GLY A 754 18.73 2.37 -12.05
CA GLY A 754 18.73 3.13 -10.80
C GLY A 754 17.60 4.17 -10.79
N PRO A 755 17.24 4.73 -9.62
CA PRO A 755 16.06 5.60 -9.44
C PRO A 755 16.12 6.94 -10.21
N LEU A 756 17.26 7.28 -10.83
CA LEU A 756 17.46 8.48 -11.64
C LEU A 756 17.73 8.17 -13.13
N GLY A 757 17.50 6.94 -13.60
CA GLY A 757 17.64 6.55 -15.01
C GLY A 757 19.06 6.51 -15.58
N ILE A 758 20.07 7.04 -14.87
CA ILE A 758 21.48 7.01 -15.25
C ILE A 758 22.05 5.60 -15.03
N ARG A 759 22.78 5.09 -16.03
CA ARG A 759 23.37 3.74 -16.04
C ARG A 759 24.69 3.73 -15.24
N LYS A 760 24.77 2.99 -14.13
CA LYS A 760 26.03 2.77 -13.40
C LYS A 760 27.07 2.03 -14.25
N SER A 761 28.35 2.33 -13.99
CA SER A 761 29.49 1.66 -14.64
C SER A 761 29.94 0.46 -13.82
N TRP A 762 30.54 -0.55 -14.47
CA TRP A 762 31.09 -1.74 -13.80
C TRP A 762 32.15 -1.41 -12.73
N LYS A 763 32.84 -0.25 -12.84
CA LYS A 763 33.78 0.24 -11.83
C LYS A 763 33.12 0.50 -10.46
N ASP A 764 31.82 0.79 -10.44
CA ASP A 764 31.06 1.04 -9.20
C ASP A 764 30.70 -0.27 -8.46
N TYR A 765 30.78 -1.42 -9.14
CA TYR A 765 30.40 -2.74 -8.61
C TYR A 765 31.56 -3.48 -7.92
N LEU A 766 32.80 -3.02 -8.13
CA LEU A 766 34.03 -3.58 -7.53
C LEU A 766 34.54 -2.77 -6.34
N ARG A 767 33.80 -1.75 -5.90
CA ARG A 767 34.14 -0.86 -4.77
C ARG A 767 33.14 -0.92 -3.60
N SER A 768 32.13 -1.77 -3.71
CA SER A 768 31.14 -2.10 -2.68
C SER A 768 31.24 -3.57 -2.31
#